data_AF-A0A498N2H5-F1
#
_entry.id   AF-A0A498N2H5-F1
#
_cell.length_a   1.000
_cell.length_b   1.000
_cell.length_c   1.000
_cell.angle_alpha   90.00
_cell.angle_beta   90.00
_cell.angle_gamma   90.00
#
_symmetry.space_group_name_H-M   'P 1'
#
loop_
_entity.id
_entity.type
_entity.pdbx_description
1 polymer ?
#
loop_
_entity_poly.entity_id
_entity_poly.type
_entity_poly.pdbx_seq_one_letter_code
_entity_poly.pdbx_strand_id
1 'polypeptide(L)'
;MNATHQIGCQSSISGDTGVLHVLETESDLDWILSTGPHPPYMVILETAFFNRCRNTCLSVCLSCLCLSVSVCLISCVCPAGVYSEKNAPELANCNVTVWNPLGNGLSYEDFAFPVFALKDENQTQVIRKVCVFLVEVLCDPLSDFNVWTSTRPLNSSSKGHAPNESVVIAATRLDGRSFFWEQAPAAEGTVSGIVTLLAAIQALYPVTQEAPPPRNIFFTFFQGEAFDYIGSSKMVYDMEKNDFVINLNNVHSMLEIGQKNAPELANCNVTVWNPLGNGLSYEDFAFPVFALKDENQTQVIRKVCVFLVEVLCDPLSDFNVWTSTRPLNSSSKGHAPNESVVIAATRLDGRSFFWEQAPAAEGTVSGIVTLLAAIQALYPVTQEAPPPRNIFFTFFQGEAFDYIGSSKMVYDMEKNDFVINLNNVHSMLEIGQIGLRQGKNLWMHSDPVSRRNTSVDAENLNTASAGLNVTLDQPSFSQPLPPSSFQRFLRARQIPGLVLADHEMSFNNRHYESMYDDAENMNVTYPPNLSPDEQLVYETEAAKSLAEVATLVARSLYMQAGGENKSLSSITADPKIVAQLLYGFLVQKNNSWFRSLLPPEVTKKGDNSILSSGPPQFYIGLGPRIHGPVHSVTRFVQYILANLTGSVTNLTESECQNPSEVHTENKDFFSYFWVSGPASVNGTEEPFCVRASVRLSKAVSPAFELLQYGSRDYSTWTESRWKSIRARIFLVASRELEDNGQVCYILDGILIVYGIVLTVLYCRLKMRSSGKKALSEKGDADIYQDLGRRDADTYDTLHQGKKKPLA
;
A
#
# COMPACT_ATOMS: atom_id res chain seq x y z
N MET A 1 2.09 18.33 1.61
CA MET A 1 1.93 19.80 1.47
C MET A 1 2.67 20.50 2.59
N ASN A 2 3.13 21.73 2.38
CA ASN A 2 3.62 22.64 3.43
C ASN A 2 2.90 24.01 3.33
N ALA A 3 3.29 24.98 4.17
CA ALA A 3 2.71 26.33 4.24
C ALA A 3 2.67 27.14 2.93
N THR A 4 3.43 26.75 1.91
CA THR A 4 3.64 27.54 0.68
C THR A 4 3.46 26.75 -0.61
N HIS A 5 3.75 25.45 -0.60
CA HIS A 5 3.75 24.60 -1.78
C HIS A 5 3.17 23.22 -1.46
N GLN A 6 2.61 22.58 -2.48
CA GLN A 6 2.37 21.14 -2.49
C GLN A 6 3.54 20.42 -3.18
N ILE A 7 3.71 19.14 -2.88
CA ILE A 7 4.75 18.26 -3.45
C ILE A 7 4.15 16.86 -3.57
N GLY A 8 4.76 16.02 -4.41
CA GLY A 8 4.30 14.65 -4.65
C GLY A 8 3.44 14.55 -5.90
N CYS A 9 2.61 13.53 -6.00
CA CYS A 9 1.87 13.21 -7.22
C CYS A 9 0.35 13.26 -6.99
N GLN A 10 -0.41 13.71 -8.00
CA GLN A 10 -1.86 13.69 -7.98
C GLN A 10 -2.42 12.97 -9.21
N SER A 11 -3.52 12.23 -9.03
CA SER A 11 -4.32 11.69 -10.14
C SER A 11 -5.65 12.42 -10.30
N SER A 12 -6.25 12.34 -11.49
CA SER A 12 -7.63 12.77 -11.72
C SER A 12 -8.64 12.00 -10.84
N ILE A 13 -9.80 12.59 -10.55
CA ILE A 13 -10.80 12.03 -9.62
C ILE A 13 -11.41 10.68 -10.08
N SER A 14 -11.39 10.42 -11.39
CA SER A 14 -11.78 9.14 -12.00
C SER A 14 -10.59 8.19 -12.27
N GLY A 15 -9.38 8.59 -11.89
CA GLY A 15 -8.13 8.00 -12.35
C GLY A 15 -7.70 8.53 -13.72
N ASP A 16 -6.40 8.39 -14.01
CA ASP A 16 -5.81 8.74 -15.30
C ASP A 16 -5.59 7.45 -16.12
N THR A 17 -5.68 7.56 -17.44
CA THR A 17 -5.59 6.42 -18.37
C THR A 17 -4.83 6.85 -19.62
N GLY A 18 -3.97 5.97 -20.12
CA GLY A 18 -3.23 6.19 -21.36
C GLY A 18 -2.59 4.91 -21.89
N VAL A 19 -2.09 4.95 -23.11
CA VAL A 19 -1.44 3.79 -23.76
C VAL A 19 -0.08 3.54 -23.12
N LEU A 20 0.15 2.29 -22.69
CA LEU A 20 1.39 1.91 -22.02
C LEU A 20 2.56 1.84 -23.02
N HIS A 21 3.69 2.46 -22.69
CA HIS A 21 4.91 2.43 -23.50
C HIS A 21 6.13 2.18 -22.62
N VAL A 22 7.03 1.28 -23.02
CA VAL A 22 8.28 1.01 -22.30
C VAL A 22 9.37 1.90 -22.87
N LEU A 23 10.08 2.62 -22.00
CA LEU A 23 11.19 3.50 -22.33
C LEU A 23 12.50 2.79 -21.95
N GLU A 24 13.20 2.29 -22.96
CA GLU A 24 14.51 1.62 -22.81
C GLU A 24 15.66 2.53 -23.28
N THR A 25 15.38 3.48 -24.17
CA THR A 25 16.35 4.36 -24.84
C THR A 25 15.91 5.83 -24.85
N GLU A 26 16.81 6.74 -25.25
CA GLU A 26 16.47 8.16 -25.44
C GLU A 26 15.55 8.38 -26.65
N SER A 27 15.69 7.56 -27.70
CA SER A 27 14.82 7.61 -28.89
C SER A 27 13.36 7.31 -28.58
N ASP A 28 13.08 6.48 -27.58
CA ASP A 28 11.70 6.15 -27.18
C ASP A 28 11.02 7.39 -26.56
N LEU A 29 11.77 8.19 -25.80
CA LEU A 29 11.26 9.45 -25.23
C LEU A 29 10.91 10.47 -26.32
N ASP A 30 11.81 10.66 -27.29
CA ASP A 30 11.54 11.53 -28.45
C ASP A 30 10.33 11.05 -29.26
N TRP A 31 10.17 9.72 -29.41
CA TRP A 31 9.02 9.13 -30.08
C TRP A 31 7.71 9.44 -29.33
N ILE A 32 7.66 9.23 -28.02
CA ILE A 32 6.48 9.54 -27.18
C ILE A 32 6.11 11.03 -27.27
N LEU A 33 7.10 11.92 -27.23
CA LEU A 33 6.88 13.37 -27.18
C LEU A 33 6.48 13.99 -28.54
N SER A 34 6.95 13.43 -29.67
CA SER A 34 6.80 14.06 -30.99
C SER A 34 6.05 13.24 -32.04
N THR A 35 6.04 11.91 -31.92
CA THR A 35 5.73 10.98 -33.02
C THR A 35 4.60 10.00 -32.70
N GLY A 36 4.35 9.73 -31.41
CA GLY A 36 3.36 8.78 -30.94
C GLY A 36 1.92 9.09 -31.40
N PRO A 37 1.24 8.20 -32.16
CA PRO A 37 -0.08 8.47 -32.73
C PRO A 37 -1.25 8.31 -31.74
N HIS A 38 -1.00 7.85 -30.51
CA HIS A 38 -2.03 7.45 -29.54
C HIS A 38 -1.88 8.12 -28.15
N PRO A 39 -1.70 9.45 -28.05
CA PRO A 39 -1.73 10.13 -26.76
C PRO A 39 -3.14 10.09 -26.13
N PRO A 40 -3.27 10.04 -24.80
CA PRO A 40 -2.18 10.14 -23.81
C PRO A 40 -1.42 8.83 -23.60
N TYR A 41 -0.13 8.94 -23.25
CA TYR A 41 0.73 7.80 -22.93
C TYR A 41 0.93 7.64 -21.41
N MET A 42 1.18 6.40 -20.98
CA MET A 42 1.70 6.04 -19.67
C MET A 42 3.06 5.36 -19.87
N VAL A 43 4.13 5.85 -19.26
CA VAL A 43 5.49 5.32 -19.49
C VAL A 43 5.95 4.40 -18.39
N ILE A 44 6.49 3.24 -18.76
CA ILE A 44 7.31 2.40 -17.90
C ILE A 44 8.76 2.72 -18.20
N LEU A 45 9.54 3.10 -17.18
CA LEU A 45 10.98 3.24 -17.30
C LEU A 45 11.70 2.46 -16.21
N GLU A 46 12.98 2.17 -16.44
CA GLU A 46 13.90 1.80 -15.37
C GLU A 46 14.27 3.04 -14.56
N THR A 47 14.39 2.90 -13.25
CA THR A 47 14.72 4.02 -12.33
C THR A 47 16.07 4.66 -12.62
N ALA A 48 16.99 3.95 -13.30
CA ALA A 48 18.22 4.50 -13.84
C ALA A 48 17.98 5.68 -14.83
N PHE A 49 16.84 5.68 -15.52
CA PHE A 49 16.41 6.76 -16.41
C PHE A 49 15.53 7.82 -15.72
N PHE A 50 15.16 7.61 -14.45
CA PHE A 50 14.35 8.56 -13.68
C PHE A 50 15.25 9.69 -13.17
N ASN A 51 15.22 10.84 -13.83
CA ASN A 51 16.00 12.00 -13.42
C ASN A 51 15.24 13.30 -13.66
N ARG A 52 15.66 14.38 -12.97
CA ARG A 52 14.97 15.67 -13.00
C ARG A 52 14.80 16.23 -14.40
N CYS A 53 15.87 16.22 -15.21
CA CYS A 53 15.84 16.80 -16.57
C CYS A 53 14.78 16.12 -17.45
N ARG A 54 14.73 14.78 -17.46
CA ARG A 54 13.71 14.05 -18.23
C ARG A 54 12.31 14.24 -17.66
N ASN A 55 12.12 14.17 -16.34
CA ASN A 55 10.80 14.37 -15.73
C ASN A 55 10.20 15.75 -16.02
N THR A 56 11.02 16.81 -16.11
CA THR A 56 10.55 18.12 -16.55
C THR A 56 10.10 18.12 -18.03
N CYS A 57 10.75 17.34 -18.90
CA CYS A 57 10.32 17.16 -20.30
C CYS A 57 9.05 16.31 -20.44
N LEU A 58 8.84 15.27 -19.61
CA LEU A 58 7.64 14.42 -19.65
C LEU A 58 6.34 15.17 -19.25
N SER A 59 6.44 16.34 -18.61
CA SER A 59 5.33 17.15 -18.10
C SER A 59 4.31 17.62 -19.17
N VAL A 60 4.61 17.46 -20.46
CA VAL A 60 3.81 18.03 -21.56
C VAL A 60 2.85 17.01 -22.23
N CYS A 61 3.06 15.69 -22.08
CA CYS A 61 2.37 14.69 -22.91
C CYS A 61 1.85 13.42 -22.21
N LEU A 62 2.00 13.27 -20.88
CA LEU A 62 1.75 12.01 -20.17
C LEU A 62 0.66 12.05 -19.09
N SER A 63 0.07 10.87 -18.86
CA SER A 63 -0.98 10.65 -17.86
C SER A 63 -0.58 9.78 -16.66
N CYS A 64 0.54 9.05 -16.72
CA CYS A 64 1.06 8.26 -15.59
C CYS A 64 2.51 7.83 -15.85
N LEU A 65 3.27 7.56 -14.78
CA LEU A 65 4.63 7.05 -14.84
C LEU A 65 4.83 5.84 -13.93
N CYS A 66 5.31 4.73 -14.50
CA CYS A 66 5.58 3.47 -13.80
C CYS A 66 7.09 3.20 -13.77
N LEU A 67 7.61 2.83 -12.61
CA LEU A 67 9.05 2.71 -12.38
C LEU A 67 9.44 1.27 -12.04
N SER A 68 10.40 0.74 -12.79
CA SER A 68 11.05 -0.57 -12.60
C SER A 68 12.45 -0.40 -11.99
N VAL A 69 12.93 -1.39 -11.24
CA VAL A 69 13.88 -1.21 -10.13
C VAL A 69 15.36 -1.21 -10.56
N SER A 70 16.07 -0.10 -10.34
CA SER A 70 17.54 0.10 -10.25
C SER A 70 17.90 1.58 -9.99
N VAL A 71 18.47 1.87 -8.82
CA VAL A 71 19.05 3.14 -8.31
C VAL A 71 18.56 4.48 -8.90
N CYS A 72 17.84 5.26 -8.09
CA CYS A 72 17.60 6.69 -8.31
C CYS A 72 17.70 7.51 -7.00
N LEU A 73 18.21 8.74 -7.11
CA LEU A 73 18.43 9.68 -6.01
C LEU A 73 17.51 10.89 -6.16
N ILE A 74 16.82 11.26 -5.09
CA ILE A 74 15.56 12.04 -5.20
C ILE A 74 15.46 13.14 -4.11
N SER A 75 16.36 13.15 -3.12
CA SER A 75 16.35 14.10 -2.00
C SER A 75 16.90 15.49 -2.39
N CYS A 76 16.72 16.48 -1.50
CA CYS A 76 17.25 17.84 -1.67
C CYS A 76 18.79 17.87 -1.51
N VAL A 77 19.45 18.81 -2.20
CA VAL A 77 20.88 19.13 -2.05
C VAL A 77 21.20 19.63 -0.64
N CYS A 78 20.26 20.37 -0.06
CA CYS A 78 20.37 21.09 1.20
C CYS A 78 19.16 20.82 2.09
N PRO A 79 19.23 19.85 3.00
CA PRO A 79 18.22 19.67 4.04
C PRO A 79 18.16 20.90 4.95
N ALA A 80 17.00 21.14 5.57
CA ALA A 80 16.77 22.33 6.38
C ALA A 80 17.77 22.51 7.53
N GLY A 81 18.01 23.74 7.96
CA GLY A 81 18.96 24.04 9.03
C GLY A 81 18.71 25.38 9.73
N VAL A 82 19.55 25.69 10.70
CA VAL A 82 19.38 26.82 11.64
C VAL A 82 20.08 28.10 11.22
N TYR A 83 21.07 27.98 10.35
CA TYR A 83 21.78 29.13 9.81
C TYR A 83 20.90 29.85 8.79
N SER A 84 20.63 31.11 9.09
CA SER A 84 19.91 32.05 8.22
C SER A 84 20.73 33.32 8.08
N GLU A 85 20.40 34.16 7.09
CA GLU A 85 21.08 35.44 6.86
C GLU A 85 21.07 36.37 8.10
N LYS A 86 20.16 36.13 9.07
CA LYS A 86 20.07 36.90 10.31
C LYS A 86 20.97 36.41 11.44
N ASN A 87 21.37 35.12 11.44
CA ASN A 87 22.07 34.49 12.58
C ASN A 87 23.51 34.09 12.22
N ALA A 88 23.73 33.62 10.99
CA ALA A 88 25.06 33.31 10.45
C ALA A 88 24.98 33.32 8.90
N PRO A 89 25.03 34.49 8.23
CA PRO A 89 24.90 34.57 6.77
C PRO A 89 26.00 33.78 6.04
N GLU A 90 27.19 33.67 6.64
CA GLU A 90 28.30 32.86 6.13
C GLU A 90 28.00 31.36 6.06
N LEU A 91 27.13 30.83 6.95
CA LEU A 91 26.79 29.39 7.04
C LEU A 91 25.40 29.06 6.49
N ALA A 92 24.61 30.07 6.10
CA ALA A 92 23.25 29.91 5.59
C ALA A 92 23.23 29.22 4.21
N ASN A 93 22.11 28.58 3.89
CA ASN A 93 21.80 28.05 2.54
C ASN A 93 22.90 27.16 1.92
N CYS A 94 23.63 26.37 2.73
CA CYS A 94 24.79 25.56 2.30
C CYS A 94 25.93 26.32 1.59
N ASN A 95 26.10 27.62 1.85
CA ASN A 95 27.10 28.43 1.13
C ASN A 95 28.56 27.93 1.32
N VAL A 96 28.83 27.18 2.41
CA VAL A 96 30.13 26.55 2.69
C VAL A 96 30.14 25.06 2.38
N THR A 97 29.20 24.29 2.95
CA THR A 97 29.18 22.82 2.87
C THR A 97 27.86 22.33 2.27
N VAL A 98 27.96 21.56 1.19
CA VAL A 98 26.84 20.84 0.58
C VAL A 98 26.81 19.41 1.11
N TRP A 99 25.83 19.12 1.96
CA TRP A 99 25.71 17.83 2.65
C TRP A 99 25.32 16.69 1.70
N ASN A 100 24.37 16.93 0.78
CA ASN A 100 23.91 15.92 -0.18
C ASN A 100 24.17 16.35 -1.63
N PRO A 101 25.42 16.30 -2.13
CA PRO A 101 25.74 16.75 -3.49
C PRO A 101 25.13 15.88 -4.60
N LEU A 102 24.64 14.68 -4.26
CA LEU A 102 23.94 13.78 -5.18
C LEU A 102 22.41 13.99 -5.18
N GLY A 103 21.88 14.84 -4.30
CA GLY A 103 20.48 15.24 -4.30
C GLY A 103 20.13 16.04 -5.55
N ASN A 104 18.93 15.83 -6.10
CA ASN A 104 18.42 16.59 -7.25
C ASN A 104 17.14 17.38 -6.94
N GLY A 105 16.54 17.18 -5.75
CA GLY A 105 15.32 17.85 -5.30
C GLY A 105 14.01 17.26 -5.84
N LEU A 106 14.06 16.17 -6.63
CA LEU A 106 12.90 15.62 -7.35
C LEU A 106 11.73 15.21 -6.43
N SER A 107 11.99 14.90 -5.15
CA SER A 107 10.97 14.53 -4.15
C SER A 107 10.27 15.73 -3.49
N TYR A 108 10.65 16.94 -3.89
CA TYR A 108 10.03 18.21 -3.49
C TYR A 108 9.37 18.93 -4.68
N GLU A 109 9.30 18.28 -5.84
CA GLU A 109 8.55 18.76 -7.01
C GLU A 109 7.07 18.35 -6.89
N ASP A 110 6.21 19.05 -7.63
CA ASP A 110 4.77 18.79 -7.75
C ASP A 110 4.47 18.15 -9.12
N PHE A 111 3.90 16.95 -9.12
CA PHE A 111 3.59 16.19 -10.34
C PHE A 111 2.08 16.16 -10.56
N ALA A 112 1.65 16.77 -11.66
CA ALA A 112 0.26 16.78 -12.13
C ALA A 112 -0.24 15.42 -12.67
N PHE A 113 0.57 14.36 -12.52
CA PHE A 113 0.26 12.99 -12.91
C PHE A 113 0.75 12.00 -11.83
N PRO A 114 0.10 10.84 -11.67
CA PRO A 114 0.53 9.81 -10.73
C PRO A 114 1.84 9.13 -11.14
N VAL A 115 2.65 8.76 -10.14
CA VAL A 115 3.89 8.01 -10.30
C VAL A 115 3.90 6.79 -9.38
N PHE A 116 4.14 5.59 -9.92
CA PHE A 116 4.08 4.31 -9.20
C PHE A 116 5.41 3.55 -9.26
N ALA A 117 5.83 2.97 -8.14
CA ALA A 117 6.91 1.98 -8.08
C ALA A 117 6.34 0.56 -8.23
N LEU A 118 6.90 -0.23 -9.16
CA LEU A 118 6.62 -1.66 -9.27
C LEU A 118 7.63 -2.42 -8.40
N LYS A 119 7.16 -2.99 -7.28
CA LYS A 119 8.03 -3.65 -6.28
C LYS A 119 8.43 -5.07 -6.66
N ASP A 120 7.59 -5.78 -7.42
CA ASP A 120 7.84 -7.16 -7.83
C ASP A 120 8.42 -7.20 -9.25
N GLU A 121 9.57 -7.85 -9.40
CA GLU A 121 10.19 -8.06 -10.70
C GLU A 121 9.32 -8.96 -11.59
N ASN A 122 8.56 -9.91 -11.03
CA ASN A 122 7.63 -10.73 -11.81
C ASN A 122 6.50 -9.89 -12.41
N GLN A 123 5.95 -8.94 -11.64
CA GLN A 123 4.96 -7.99 -12.17
C GLN A 123 5.57 -7.15 -13.30
N THR A 124 6.79 -6.64 -13.10
CA THR A 124 7.52 -5.88 -14.13
C THR A 124 7.74 -6.72 -15.39
N GLN A 125 8.17 -7.96 -15.26
CA GLN A 125 8.40 -8.91 -16.35
C GLN A 125 7.10 -9.30 -17.08
N VAL A 126 5.99 -9.51 -16.34
CA VAL A 126 4.67 -9.73 -16.94
C VAL A 126 4.25 -8.53 -17.76
N ILE A 127 4.38 -7.31 -17.22
CA ILE A 127 3.98 -6.09 -17.93
C ILE A 127 4.84 -5.87 -19.18
N ARG A 128 6.17 -6.04 -19.10
CA ARG A 128 7.06 -5.98 -20.27
C ARG A 128 6.68 -7.03 -21.33
N LYS A 129 6.45 -8.28 -20.93
CA LYS A 129 6.09 -9.37 -21.87
C LYS A 129 4.72 -9.16 -22.52
N VAL A 130 3.71 -8.77 -21.73
CA VAL A 130 2.36 -8.50 -22.23
C VAL A 130 2.38 -7.37 -23.26
N CYS A 131 3.08 -6.26 -22.97
CA CYS A 131 3.11 -5.10 -23.88
C CYS A 131 4.00 -5.29 -25.12
N VAL A 132 4.97 -6.21 -25.10
CA VAL A 132 5.84 -6.48 -26.26
C VAL A 132 5.31 -7.60 -27.17
N PHE A 133 4.54 -8.57 -26.64
CA PHE A 133 4.10 -9.75 -27.41
C PHE A 133 2.60 -9.83 -27.74
N LEU A 134 1.70 -9.10 -27.07
CA LEU A 134 0.26 -9.19 -27.33
C LEU A 134 -0.25 -8.09 -28.27
N VAL A 135 0.02 -8.29 -29.57
CA VAL A 135 -0.69 -7.60 -30.67
C VAL A 135 -1.81 -8.48 -31.27
N GLU A 136 -1.86 -9.80 -30.98
CA GLU A 136 -2.76 -10.73 -31.72
C GLU A 136 -3.62 -11.73 -30.91
N VAL A 137 -3.74 -11.65 -29.58
CA VAL A 137 -4.76 -12.45 -28.85
C VAL A 137 -5.48 -11.58 -27.81
N LEU A 138 -6.75 -11.25 -28.10
CA LEU A 138 -7.52 -10.26 -27.33
C LEU A 138 -8.38 -10.87 -26.20
N CYS A 139 -8.80 -12.13 -26.37
CA CYS A 139 -9.57 -12.93 -25.40
C CYS A 139 -9.22 -14.41 -25.58
N ASP A 140 -9.17 -15.17 -24.49
CA ASP A 140 -9.36 -16.63 -24.57
C ASP A 140 -10.86 -16.91 -24.76
N PRO A 141 -11.25 -17.84 -25.66
CA PRO A 141 -12.65 -18.24 -25.78
C PRO A 141 -13.09 -18.97 -24.51
N LEU A 142 -14.30 -18.67 -24.02
CA LEU A 142 -14.94 -19.43 -22.95
C LEU A 142 -15.00 -20.91 -23.37
N SER A 143 -14.16 -21.72 -22.74
CA SER A 143 -13.96 -23.12 -23.10
C SER A 143 -13.49 -23.91 -21.89
N ASP A 144 -14.03 -25.11 -21.76
CA ASP A 144 -13.72 -26.10 -20.73
C ASP A 144 -14.27 -27.46 -21.23
N PHE A 145 -13.99 -28.56 -20.52
CA PHE A 145 -14.20 -29.91 -21.04
C PHE A 145 -15.60 -30.47 -20.73
N ASN A 146 -16.29 -30.94 -21.77
CA ASN A 146 -17.43 -31.85 -21.61
C ASN A 146 -16.96 -33.15 -20.95
N VAL A 147 -17.72 -33.66 -19.98
CA VAL A 147 -17.46 -34.96 -19.34
C VAL A 147 -18.39 -36.02 -19.91
N TRP A 148 -17.89 -37.21 -20.22
CA TRP A 148 -18.73 -38.30 -20.74
C TRP A 148 -18.26 -39.69 -20.29
N THR A 149 -19.19 -40.66 -20.33
CA THR A 149 -18.95 -42.08 -20.01
C THR A 149 -19.99 -42.96 -20.70
N SER A 150 -19.81 -44.28 -20.72
CA SER A 150 -20.74 -45.20 -21.38
C SER A 150 -20.85 -46.56 -20.68
N THR A 151 -22.02 -47.22 -20.81
CA THR A 151 -22.28 -48.52 -20.16
C THR A 151 -21.35 -49.64 -20.63
N ARG A 152 -20.96 -49.61 -21.92
CA ARG A 152 -19.92 -50.46 -22.50
C ARG A 152 -18.71 -49.59 -22.86
N PRO A 153 -17.46 -50.03 -22.58
CA PRO A 153 -16.27 -49.27 -22.93
C PRO A 153 -16.19 -48.97 -24.42
N LEU A 154 -15.85 -47.73 -24.77
CA LEU A 154 -15.59 -47.29 -26.13
C LEU A 154 -14.08 -47.16 -26.34
N ASN A 155 -13.58 -47.61 -27.49
CA ASN A 155 -12.17 -47.47 -27.83
C ASN A 155 -11.89 -46.03 -28.30
N SER A 156 -11.33 -45.21 -27.42
CA SER A 156 -10.98 -43.81 -27.71
C SER A 156 -9.93 -43.62 -28.81
N SER A 157 -9.18 -44.68 -29.15
CA SER A 157 -8.17 -44.65 -30.22
C SER A 157 -8.75 -44.90 -31.63
N SER A 158 -9.98 -45.44 -31.72
CA SER A 158 -10.69 -45.59 -32.99
C SER A 158 -11.70 -44.45 -33.14
N LYS A 159 -11.40 -43.51 -34.04
CA LYS A 159 -12.32 -42.44 -34.42
C LYS A 159 -13.39 -42.97 -35.39
N GLY A 160 -14.64 -42.66 -35.10
CA GLY A 160 -15.82 -43.19 -35.79
C GLY A 160 -16.25 -44.60 -35.35
N HIS A 161 -17.57 -44.78 -35.18
CA HIS A 161 -18.19 -46.06 -34.78
C HIS A 161 -18.54 -46.93 -35.99
N ALA A 162 -18.64 -48.25 -35.78
CA ALA A 162 -19.12 -49.16 -36.83
C ALA A 162 -20.59 -48.85 -37.23
N PRO A 163 -20.94 -48.93 -38.54
CA PRO A 163 -22.25 -48.47 -39.04
C PRO A 163 -23.46 -49.28 -38.56
N ASN A 164 -23.24 -50.44 -37.92
CA ASN A 164 -24.31 -51.32 -37.44
C ASN A 164 -24.62 -51.16 -35.94
N GLU A 165 -23.90 -50.28 -35.23
CA GLU A 165 -24.08 -50.04 -33.80
C GLU A 165 -24.87 -48.76 -33.54
N SER A 166 -25.72 -48.76 -32.51
CA SER A 166 -26.53 -47.60 -32.16
C SER A 166 -26.52 -47.31 -30.67
N VAL A 167 -26.49 -46.02 -30.34
CA VAL A 167 -26.24 -45.48 -29.00
C VAL A 167 -27.44 -44.65 -28.55
N VAL A 168 -27.79 -44.73 -27.26
CA VAL A 168 -28.75 -43.82 -26.62
C VAL A 168 -27.95 -42.81 -25.80
N ILE A 169 -28.16 -41.52 -26.02
CA ILE A 169 -27.48 -40.45 -25.26
C ILE A 169 -28.37 -40.02 -24.09
N ALA A 170 -27.79 -39.86 -22.90
CA ALA A 170 -28.41 -39.20 -21.75
C ALA A 170 -27.53 -38.02 -21.32
N ALA A 171 -28.07 -36.81 -21.31
CA ALA A 171 -27.29 -35.57 -21.18
C ALA A 171 -27.83 -34.65 -20.07
N THR A 172 -26.94 -33.84 -19.49
CA THR A 172 -27.29 -32.72 -18.61
C THR A 172 -26.27 -31.58 -18.78
N ARG A 173 -26.63 -30.39 -18.31
CA ARG A 173 -25.75 -29.23 -18.21
C ARG A 173 -24.80 -29.32 -17.01
N LEU A 174 -23.59 -28.78 -17.15
CA LEU A 174 -22.56 -28.71 -16.11
C LEU A 174 -22.31 -27.26 -15.61
N ASP A 175 -22.54 -26.24 -16.45
CA ASP A 175 -22.35 -24.83 -16.11
C ASP A 175 -23.62 -24.11 -15.61
N GLY A 176 -23.41 -23.00 -14.91
CA GLY A 176 -24.46 -22.10 -14.42
C GLY A 176 -24.08 -20.64 -14.63
N ARG A 177 -25.08 -19.75 -14.62
CA ARG A 177 -24.89 -18.31 -14.85
C ARG A 177 -25.42 -17.47 -13.68
N SER A 178 -24.69 -16.40 -13.35
CA SER A 178 -25.05 -15.41 -12.34
C SER A 178 -24.53 -14.04 -12.77
N PHE A 179 -25.11 -12.97 -12.22
CA PHE A 179 -24.60 -11.60 -12.39
C PHE A 179 -23.21 -11.44 -11.75
N PHE A 180 -22.98 -12.12 -10.62
CA PHE A 180 -21.68 -12.22 -9.98
C PHE A 180 -21.15 -13.63 -10.25
N TRP A 181 -20.20 -13.76 -11.18
CA TRP A 181 -19.75 -15.07 -11.69
C TRP A 181 -19.11 -15.96 -10.61
N GLU A 182 -18.43 -15.39 -9.61
CA GLU A 182 -17.94 -16.09 -8.41
C GLU A 182 -19.07 -16.64 -7.51
N GLN A 183 -20.32 -16.26 -7.75
CA GLN A 183 -21.50 -16.63 -6.97
C GLN A 183 -22.62 -17.15 -7.89
N ALA A 184 -22.35 -18.26 -8.57
CA ALA A 184 -23.28 -18.97 -9.45
C ALA A 184 -23.71 -20.35 -8.87
N PRO A 185 -24.48 -20.41 -7.76
CA PRO A 185 -24.81 -21.67 -7.08
C PRO A 185 -25.73 -22.60 -7.89
N ALA A 186 -26.46 -22.08 -8.88
CA ALA A 186 -27.18 -22.82 -9.94
C ALA A 186 -27.99 -24.07 -9.50
N ALA A 187 -28.52 -24.06 -8.28
CA ALA A 187 -29.03 -25.26 -7.62
C ALA A 187 -30.13 -25.98 -8.41
N GLU A 188 -31.14 -25.25 -8.89
CA GLU A 188 -32.23 -25.81 -9.69
C GLU A 188 -31.93 -25.85 -11.19
N GLY A 189 -31.12 -24.91 -11.70
CA GLY A 189 -30.85 -24.79 -13.14
C GLY A 189 -29.82 -25.78 -13.69
N THR A 190 -28.92 -26.27 -12.83
CA THR A 190 -27.78 -27.10 -13.24
C THR A 190 -27.57 -28.27 -12.27
N VAL A 191 -27.47 -28.01 -10.96
CA VAL A 191 -27.08 -29.05 -9.97
C VAL A 191 -28.13 -30.16 -9.85
N SER A 192 -29.42 -29.83 -9.94
CA SER A 192 -30.53 -30.79 -9.98
C SER A 192 -30.37 -31.83 -11.10
N GLY A 193 -30.00 -31.39 -12.31
CA GLY A 193 -29.78 -32.24 -13.49
C GLY A 193 -28.54 -33.12 -13.34
N ILE A 194 -27.42 -32.55 -12.88
CA ILE A 194 -26.18 -33.29 -12.57
C ILE A 194 -26.47 -34.44 -11.58
N VAL A 195 -27.09 -34.13 -10.44
CA VAL A 195 -27.39 -35.12 -9.39
C VAL A 195 -28.34 -36.19 -9.90
N THR A 196 -29.35 -35.81 -10.69
CA THR A 196 -30.31 -36.76 -11.28
C THR A 196 -29.65 -37.71 -12.28
N LEU A 197 -28.79 -37.20 -13.17
CA LEU A 197 -28.08 -38.03 -14.14
C LEU A 197 -27.06 -38.97 -13.46
N LEU A 198 -26.32 -38.48 -12.46
CA LEU A 198 -25.40 -39.32 -11.67
C LEU A 198 -26.14 -40.42 -10.90
N ALA A 199 -27.28 -40.11 -10.27
CA ALA A 199 -28.11 -41.11 -9.60
C ALA A 199 -28.66 -42.16 -10.57
N ALA A 200 -29.06 -41.75 -11.78
CA ALA A 200 -29.49 -42.67 -12.83
C ALA A 200 -28.35 -43.58 -13.32
N ILE A 201 -27.14 -43.04 -13.51
CA ILE A 201 -25.94 -43.84 -13.83
C ILE A 201 -25.67 -44.88 -12.74
N GLN A 202 -25.68 -44.45 -11.46
CA GLN A 202 -25.43 -45.34 -10.32
C GLN A 202 -26.46 -46.46 -10.22
N ALA A 203 -27.74 -46.18 -10.50
CA ALA A 203 -28.80 -47.19 -10.50
C ALA A 203 -28.72 -48.16 -11.70
N LEU A 204 -28.31 -47.69 -12.87
CA LEU A 204 -28.19 -48.50 -14.09
C LEU A 204 -26.91 -49.35 -14.14
N TYR A 205 -25.83 -48.91 -13.49
CA TYR A 205 -24.53 -49.57 -13.56
C TYR A 205 -24.56 -51.09 -13.23
N PRO A 206 -25.11 -51.56 -12.09
CA PRO A 206 -25.14 -53.00 -11.80
C PRO A 206 -25.99 -53.80 -12.81
N VAL A 207 -27.18 -53.28 -13.17
CA VAL A 207 -28.11 -53.96 -14.08
C VAL A 207 -27.53 -54.09 -15.49
N THR A 208 -26.81 -53.06 -15.96
CA THR A 208 -26.19 -53.06 -17.30
C THR A 208 -24.94 -53.95 -17.41
N GLN A 209 -24.34 -54.36 -16.28
CA GLN A 209 -23.28 -55.37 -16.25
C GLN A 209 -23.85 -56.80 -16.22
N GLU A 210 -24.96 -57.04 -15.52
CA GLU A 210 -25.62 -58.35 -15.46
C GLU A 210 -26.41 -58.69 -16.73
N ALA A 211 -27.12 -57.71 -17.28
CA ALA A 211 -27.96 -57.83 -18.47
C ALA A 211 -27.72 -56.65 -19.43
N PRO A 212 -26.65 -56.68 -20.25
CA PRO A 212 -26.27 -55.55 -21.08
C PRO A 212 -27.36 -55.20 -22.11
N PRO A 213 -27.82 -53.93 -22.18
CA PRO A 213 -28.84 -53.52 -23.12
C PRO A 213 -28.35 -53.65 -24.57
N PRO A 214 -29.24 -53.91 -25.55
CA PRO A 214 -28.85 -54.11 -26.95
C PRO A 214 -28.16 -52.89 -27.56
N ARG A 215 -28.52 -51.68 -27.09
CA ARG A 215 -27.86 -50.41 -27.44
C ARG A 215 -26.96 -49.95 -26.29
N ASN A 216 -25.82 -49.35 -26.61
CA ASN A 216 -24.96 -48.74 -25.57
C ASN A 216 -25.65 -47.46 -25.08
N ILE A 217 -25.58 -47.17 -23.77
CA ILE A 217 -26.00 -45.88 -23.22
C ILE A 217 -24.76 -45.04 -23.00
N PHE A 218 -24.78 -43.80 -23.50
CA PHE A 218 -23.72 -42.81 -23.41
C PHE A 218 -24.21 -41.64 -22.57
N PHE A 219 -23.53 -41.36 -21.47
CA PHE A 219 -23.87 -40.30 -20.54
C PHE A 219 -22.93 -39.12 -20.75
N THR A 220 -23.45 -37.90 -20.78
CA THR A 220 -22.63 -36.70 -21.01
C THR A 220 -23.10 -35.50 -20.20
N PHE A 221 -22.13 -34.69 -19.76
CA PHE A 221 -22.29 -33.47 -19.01
C PHE A 221 -21.66 -32.36 -19.86
N PHE A 222 -22.50 -31.49 -20.42
CA PHE A 222 -22.08 -30.45 -21.36
C PHE A 222 -21.72 -29.16 -20.63
N GLN A 223 -20.63 -28.54 -21.06
CA GLN A 223 -20.03 -27.35 -20.44
C GLN A 223 -20.09 -26.16 -21.41
N GLY A 224 -20.39 -24.96 -20.89
CA GLY A 224 -20.63 -23.78 -21.73
C GLY A 224 -22.01 -23.75 -22.39
N GLU A 225 -23.01 -24.42 -21.83
CA GLU A 225 -24.37 -24.48 -22.35
C GLU A 225 -25.21 -23.24 -21.96
N ALA A 226 -24.79 -22.47 -20.96
CA ALA A 226 -25.34 -21.14 -20.65
C ALA A 226 -24.74 -20.02 -21.53
N PHE A 227 -23.80 -20.38 -22.40
CA PHE A 227 -23.09 -19.51 -23.34
C PHE A 227 -23.23 -20.10 -24.76
N ASP A 228 -24.43 -20.01 -25.33
CA ASP A 228 -24.76 -20.44 -26.70
C ASP A 228 -24.38 -21.90 -27.06
N TYR A 229 -24.56 -22.83 -26.12
CA TYR A 229 -24.46 -24.29 -26.36
C TYR A 229 -23.09 -24.73 -26.91
N ILE A 230 -22.00 -24.06 -26.53
CA ILE A 230 -20.65 -24.28 -27.08
C ILE A 230 -20.22 -25.75 -26.90
N GLY A 231 -20.44 -26.33 -25.72
CA GLY A 231 -20.04 -27.70 -25.40
C GLY A 231 -20.73 -28.74 -26.27
N SER A 232 -22.06 -28.75 -26.29
CA SER A 232 -22.84 -29.69 -27.12
C SER A 232 -22.62 -29.46 -28.62
N SER A 233 -22.58 -28.20 -29.07
CA SER A 233 -22.32 -27.86 -30.48
C SER A 233 -20.95 -28.33 -30.96
N LYS A 234 -19.90 -28.17 -30.13
CA LYS A 234 -18.55 -28.68 -30.46
C LYS A 234 -18.52 -30.21 -30.52
N MET A 235 -19.20 -30.89 -29.61
CA MET A 235 -19.27 -32.36 -29.64
C MET A 235 -20.01 -32.87 -30.87
N VAL A 236 -21.13 -32.24 -31.25
CA VAL A 236 -21.87 -32.58 -32.50
C VAL A 236 -21.00 -32.35 -33.74
N TYR A 237 -20.27 -31.22 -33.80
CA TYR A 237 -19.32 -30.96 -34.89
C TYR A 237 -18.27 -32.09 -35.03
N ASP A 238 -17.70 -32.55 -33.92
CA ASP A 238 -16.73 -33.65 -33.94
C ASP A 238 -17.37 -34.99 -34.36
N MET A 239 -18.63 -35.25 -33.97
CA MET A 239 -19.40 -36.41 -34.43
C MET A 239 -19.71 -36.37 -35.93
N GLU A 240 -19.93 -35.19 -36.52
CA GLU A 240 -20.14 -35.01 -37.97
C GLU A 240 -18.85 -35.17 -38.78
N LYS A 241 -17.71 -34.76 -38.22
CA LYS A 241 -16.39 -34.95 -38.84
C LYS A 241 -15.85 -36.38 -38.70
N ASN A 242 -16.55 -37.26 -37.99
CA ASN A 242 -16.05 -38.57 -37.54
C ASN A 242 -14.76 -38.44 -36.70
N ASP A 243 -14.57 -37.32 -36.01
CA ASP A 243 -13.41 -37.04 -35.15
C ASP A 243 -13.66 -37.45 -33.68
N PHE A 244 -14.90 -37.86 -33.37
CA PHE A 244 -15.35 -38.34 -32.07
C PHE A 244 -15.50 -39.87 -32.02
N VAL A 245 -15.69 -40.42 -30.81
CA VAL A 245 -15.84 -41.87 -30.57
C VAL A 245 -17.17 -42.46 -31.05
N ILE A 246 -18.16 -41.61 -31.35
CA ILE A 246 -19.49 -41.95 -31.88
C ILE A 246 -19.76 -40.98 -33.05
N ASN A 247 -20.38 -41.45 -34.13
CA ASN A 247 -20.83 -40.55 -35.21
C ASN A 247 -22.32 -40.21 -35.01
N LEU A 248 -22.76 -39.06 -35.53
CA LEU A 248 -24.14 -38.59 -35.37
C LEU A 248 -25.17 -39.61 -35.91
N ASN A 249 -24.83 -40.31 -37.00
CA ASN A 249 -25.66 -41.36 -37.61
C ASN A 249 -25.87 -42.60 -36.71
N ASN A 250 -25.06 -42.79 -35.66
CA ASN A 250 -25.20 -43.89 -34.71
C ASN A 250 -26.11 -43.53 -33.51
N VAL A 251 -26.53 -42.27 -33.36
CA VAL A 251 -27.40 -41.83 -32.25
C VAL A 251 -28.85 -42.26 -32.53
N HIS A 252 -29.37 -43.17 -31.71
CA HIS A 252 -30.74 -43.68 -31.84
C HIS A 252 -31.78 -42.76 -31.20
N SER A 253 -31.47 -42.23 -30.02
CA SER A 253 -32.30 -41.30 -29.27
C SER A 253 -31.46 -40.57 -28.22
N MET A 254 -31.92 -39.38 -27.83
CA MET A 254 -31.30 -38.56 -26.80
C MET A 254 -32.33 -38.20 -25.73
N LEU A 255 -31.92 -38.28 -24.46
CA LEU A 255 -32.67 -37.85 -23.28
C LEU A 255 -31.89 -36.73 -22.60
N GLU A 256 -32.45 -35.53 -22.56
CA GLU A 256 -31.87 -34.41 -21.82
C GLU A 256 -32.55 -34.29 -20.44
N ILE A 257 -31.74 -34.12 -19.39
CA ILE A 257 -32.18 -33.96 -18.01
C ILE A 257 -31.84 -32.52 -17.58
N GLY A 258 -32.85 -31.65 -17.55
CA GLY A 258 -32.70 -30.24 -17.20
C GLY A 258 -34.00 -29.46 -17.43
N GLN A 259 -33.96 -28.14 -17.22
CA GLN A 259 -35.07 -27.27 -17.63
C GLN A 259 -35.17 -27.22 -19.16
N LYS A 260 -36.40 -27.37 -19.66
CA LYS A 260 -36.69 -27.40 -21.11
C LYS A 260 -36.59 -26.00 -21.73
N ASN A 261 -35.38 -25.60 -22.10
CA ASN A 261 -35.14 -24.39 -22.88
C ASN A 261 -35.38 -24.69 -24.36
N ALA A 262 -36.48 -24.20 -24.92
CA ALA A 262 -36.69 -24.25 -26.37
C ALA A 262 -35.76 -23.24 -27.06
N PRO A 263 -35.20 -23.54 -28.24
CA PRO A 263 -34.47 -22.55 -29.02
C PRO A 263 -35.38 -21.37 -29.39
N GLU A 264 -34.82 -20.17 -29.43
CA GLU A 264 -35.56 -18.95 -29.82
C GLU A 264 -36.00 -19.02 -31.28
N LEU A 265 -37.19 -19.58 -31.50
CA LEU A 265 -37.91 -19.42 -32.76
C LEU A 265 -38.23 -17.93 -32.94
N ALA A 266 -37.66 -17.33 -33.98
CA ALA A 266 -37.73 -15.89 -34.32
C ALA A 266 -39.13 -15.39 -34.75
N ASN A 267 -40.19 -15.83 -34.09
CA ASN A 267 -41.55 -15.33 -34.22
C ASN A 267 -42.17 -15.15 -32.84
N CYS A 268 -42.38 -13.89 -32.44
CA CYS A 268 -42.94 -13.51 -31.14
C CYS A 268 -44.38 -14.01 -30.97
N ASN A 269 -44.56 -15.18 -30.34
CA ASN A 269 -45.83 -15.61 -29.74
C ASN A 269 -45.64 -16.72 -28.70
N VAL A 270 -44.53 -16.68 -27.95
CA VAL A 270 -44.13 -17.72 -26.99
C VAL A 270 -44.38 -17.27 -25.55
N THR A 271 -44.81 -18.22 -24.72
CA THR A 271 -44.94 -18.09 -23.27
C THR A 271 -43.67 -17.53 -22.62
N VAL A 272 -43.79 -16.49 -21.80
CA VAL A 272 -42.66 -15.92 -21.05
C VAL A 272 -42.24 -16.89 -19.94
N TRP A 273 -41.12 -17.59 -20.13
CA TRP A 273 -40.65 -18.63 -19.21
C TRP A 273 -40.02 -18.07 -17.92
N ASN A 274 -39.48 -16.85 -17.94
CA ASN A 274 -39.01 -16.13 -16.75
C ASN A 274 -39.60 -14.71 -16.67
N PRO A 275 -40.86 -14.55 -16.23
CA PRO A 275 -41.52 -13.24 -16.16
C PRO A 275 -41.00 -12.32 -15.04
N LEU A 276 -40.04 -12.79 -14.24
CA LEU A 276 -39.38 -12.02 -13.17
C LEU A 276 -37.94 -11.62 -13.53
N GLY A 277 -37.40 -12.12 -14.65
CA GLY A 277 -36.09 -11.75 -15.14
C GLY A 277 -36.08 -10.31 -15.68
N ASN A 278 -35.12 -9.51 -15.22
CA ASN A 278 -35.02 -8.07 -15.53
C ASN A 278 -33.84 -7.72 -16.46
N GLY A 279 -33.21 -8.70 -17.10
CA GLY A 279 -32.18 -8.48 -18.13
C GLY A 279 -30.81 -8.01 -17.64
N LEU A 280 -30.66 -7.57 -16.39
CA LEU A 280 -29.45 -6.89 -15.88
C LEU A 280 -28.14 -7.64 -16.14
N SER A 281 -28.13 -8.97 -16.23
CA SER A 281 -26.93 -9.76 -16.56
C SER A 281 -26.46 -9.69 -18.03
N TYR A 282 -27.03 -8.78 -18.81
CA TYR A 282 -26.69 -8.44 -20.20
C TYR A 282 -26.54 -6.92 -20.40
N GLU A 283 -26.66 -6.11 -19.34
CA GLU A 283 -26.56 -4.65 -19.40
C GLU A 283 -25.15 -4.19 -19.03
N ASP A 284 -24.64 -3.16 -19.72
CA ASP A 284 -23.33 -2.57 -19.43
C ASP A 284 -23.43 -1.52 -18.32
N PHE A 285 -22.74 -1.76 -17.21
CA PHE A 285 -22.69 -0.83 -16.07
C PHE A 285 -21.43 0.02 -16.13
N ALA A 286 -21.60 1.32 -16.36
CA ALA A 286 -20.52 2.32 -16.29
C ALA A 286 -19.98 2.55 -14.84
N PHE A 287 -20.38 1.74 -13.87
CA PHE A 287 -20.00 1.81 -12.46
C PHE A 287 -19.96 0.41 -11.84
N PRO A 288 -19.09 0.15 -10.85
CA PRO A 288 -19.05 -1.14 -10.18
C PRO A 288 -20.32 -1.39 -9.36
N VAL A 289 -21.00 -2.50 -9.65
CA VAL A 289 -22.14 -3.00 -8.88
C VAL A 289 -21.61 -3.95 -7.80
N PHE A 290 -22.03 -3.76 -6.54
CA PHE A 290 -21.57 -4.57 -5.41
C PHE A 290 -22.70 -5.43 -4.84
N ALA A 291 -22.43 -6.72 -4.62
CA ALA A 291 -23.31 -7.60 -3.86
C ALA A 291 -23.09 -7.38 -2.34
N LEU A 292 -24.09 -6.88 -1.62
CA LEU A 292 -24.06 -6.79 -0.16
C LEU A 292 -24.74 -8.02 0.44
N LYS A 293 -24.04 -8.70 1.36
CA LYS A 293 -24.43 -10.05 1.84
C LYS A 293 -25.35 -10.04 3.07
N ASP A 294 -25.44 -8.92 3.80
CA ASP A 294 -26.18 -8.79 5.06
C ASP A 294 -26.95 -7.46 5.17
N GLU A 295 -28.19 -7.50 5.70
CA GLU A 295 -29.01 -6.30 5.97
C GLU A 295 -28.36 -5.32 6.97
N ASN A 296 -27.46 -5.81 7.84
CA ASN A 296 -26.72 -4.97 8.79
C ASN A 296 -25.78 -3.98 8.08
N GLN A 297 -25.21 -4.32 6.92
CA GLN A 297 -24.36 -3.37 6.18
C GLN A 297 -25.17 -2.19 5.63
N THR A 298 -26.43 -2.41 5.26
CA THR A 298 -27.35 -1.38 4.78
C THR A 298 -27.69 -0.34 5.86
N GLN A 299 -27.76 -0.74 7.14
CA GLN A 299 -27.98 0.21 8.25
C GLN A 299 -26.73 1.05 8.58
N VAL A 300 -25.53 0.48 8.45
CA VAL A 300 -24.27 1.23 8.63
C VAL A 300 -24.18 2.36 7.61
N ILE A 301 -24.48 2.08 6.34
CA ILE A 301 -24.42 3.09 5.27
C ILE A 301 -25.43 4.23 5.48
N ARG A 302 -26.66 3.93 5.97
CA ARG A 302 -27.68 4.98 6.21
C ARG A 302 -27.41 5.87 7.44
N LYS A 303 -26.64 5.43 8.44
CA LYS A 303 -26.33 6.24 9.63
C LYS A 303 -25.15 7.22 9.46
N VAL A 304 -24.33 7.06 8.43
CA VAL A 304 -23.07 7.82 8.27
C VAL A 304 -23.26 9.18 7.56
N CYS A 305 -24.34 9.39 6.81
CA CYS A 305 -24.47 10.52 5.86
C CYS A 305 -24.95 11.89 6.40
N VAL A 306 -24.89 12.19 7.71
CA VAL A 306 -25.45 13.46 8.25
C VAL A 306 -24.44 14.37 8.98
N PHE A 307 -23.22 13.90 9.31
CA PHE A 307 -22.19 14.72 9.97
C PHE A 307 -20.76 14.40 9.50
N LEU A 308 -20.52 14.39 8.18
CA LEU A 308 -19.16 14.33 7.64
C LEU A 308 -18.62 15.74 7.37
N VAL A 309 -17.77 16.22 8.29
CA VAL A 309 -16.75 17.21 7.93
C VAL A 309 -15.68 16.44 7.15
N GLU A 310 -15.62 16.64 5.83
CA GLU A 310 -14.54 16.06 5.02
C GLU A 310 -13.21 16.75 5.36
N VAL A 311 -12.41 16.09 6.21
CA VAL A 311 -11.03 16.48 6.49
C VAL A 311 -10.17 16.10 5.29
N LEU A 312 -9.63 17.10 4.61
CA LEU A 312 -8.81 16.95 3.39
C LEU A 312 -7.36 16.56 3.67
N CYS A 313 -6.80 17.06 4.77
CA CYS A 313 -5.38 16.91 5.13
C CYS A 313 -5.26 16.55 6.61
N ASP A 314 -4.29 15.71 6.95
CA ASP A 314 -3.88 15.46 8.34
C ASP A 314 -2.44 15.99 8.58
N PRO A 315 -2.11 16.48 9.78
CA PRO A 315 -0.74 16.85 10.14
C PRO A 315 0.13 15.60 10.26
N LEU A 316 1.34 15.62 9.68
CA LEU A 316 2.35 14.59 9.96
C LEU A 316 2.67 14.61 11.45
N SER A 317 2.49 13.47 12.10
CA SER A 317 2.62 13.36 13.55
C SER A 317 2.72 11.91 14.01
N ASP A 318 3.43 11.67 15.11
CA ASP A 318 3.50 10.38 15.84
C ASP A 318 4.05 10.68 17.27
N PHE A 319 5.01 9.91 17.78
CA PHE A 319 5.65 10.14 19.08
C PHE A 319 7.17 10.01 18.99
N ASN A 320 7.88 10.87 19.73
CA ASN A 320 9.27 10.61 20.12
C ASN A 320 9.29 9.55 21.22
N VAL A 321 10.33 8.69 21.23
CA VAL A 321 10.56 7.74 22.32
C VAL A 321 11.68 8.27 23.21
N TRP A 322 11.54 8.20 24.54
CA TRP A 322 12.60 8.62 25.46
C TRP A 322 12.69 7.75 26.71
N THR A 323 13.88 7.74 27.33
CA THR A 323 14.17 7.11 28.62
C THR A 323 15.33 7.81 29.32
N SER A 324 15.62 7.46 30.58
CA SER A 324 16.71 8.06 31.35
C SER A 324 17.33 7.09 32.35
N THR A 325 18.63 7.25 32.63
CA THR A 325 19.40 6.37 33.55
C THR A 325 18.86 6.37 34.98
N ARG A 326 18.41 7.54 35.47
CA ARG A 326 17.64 7.71 36.70
C ARG A 326 16.21 8.08 36.31
N PRO A 327 15.17 7.35 36.75
CA PRO A 327 13.79 7.64 36.37
C PRO A 327 13.37 9.07 36.72
N LEU A 328 12.75 9.76 35.77
CA LEU A 328 12.18 11.10 35.96
C LEU A 328 10.69 11.01 36.27
N ASN A 329 10.21 11.85 37.20
CA ASN A 329 8.79 11.94 37.51
C ASN A 329 8.03 12.62 36.35
N SER A 330 7.14 11.88 35.69
CA SER A 330 6.41 12.37 34.51
C SER A 330 5.27 13.34 34.82
N SER A 331 4.82 13.38 36.08
CA SER A 331 3.71 14.21 36.57
C SER A 331 4.18 15.58 37.06
N SER A 332 5.45 15.71 37.49
CA SER A 332 6.10 17.02 37.64
C SER A 332 6.58 17.55 36.28
N LYS A 333 6.14 18.77 35.92
CA LYS A 333 6.57 19.46 34.69
C LYS A 333 7.44 20.67 34.99
N GLY A 334 8.29 21.03 34.03
CA GLY A 334 9.14 22.21 34.07
C GLY A 334 10.54 21.95 34.61
N HIS A 335 11.09 22.92 35.35
CA HIS A 335 12.45 22.82 35.88
C HIS A 335 12.53 21.80 37.02
N ALA A 336 13.25 20.71 36.81
CA ALA A 336 13.57 19.77 37.88
C ALA A 336 14.71 20.36 38.74
N PRO A 337 14.47 20.75 40.01
CA PRO A 337 15.50 21.39 40.83
C PRO A 337 16.63 20.41 41.16
N ASN A 338 17.87 20.89 41.09
CA ASN A 338 19.11 20.11 41.27
C ASN A 338 19.35 18.99 40.23
N GLU A 339 18.50 18.82 39.21
CA GLU A 339 18.76 17.91 38.11
C GLU A 339 19.52 18.60 36.97
N SER A 340 20.53 17.90 36.45
CA SER A 340 21.30 18.30 35.27
C SER A 340 21.40 17.09 34.37
N VAL A 341 21.10 17.27 33.08
CA VAL A 341 21.00 16.17 32.11
C VAL A 341 21.99 16.30 30.96
N VAL A 342 22.55 15.18 30.54
CA VAL A 342 23.22 15.01 29.25
C VAL A 342 22.22 14.36 28.30
N ILE A 343 21.90 15.02 27.17
CA ILE A 343 20.98 14.46 26.17
C ILE A 343 21.78 13.63 25.17
N ALA A 344 21.34 12.41 24.93
CA ALA A 344 21.80 11.55 23.85
C ALA A 344 20.65 11.36 22.85
N ALA A 345 20.86 11.71 21.58
CA ALA A 345 19.81 11.77 20.57
C ALA A 345 20.15 11.04 19.27
N THR A 346 19.10 10.58 18.58
CA THR A 346 19.13 10.16 17.18
C THR A 346 17.76 10.43 16.57
N ARG A 347 17.70 10.56 15.23
CA ARG A 347 16.45 10.52 14.47
C ARG A 347 15.85 9.11 14.46
N LEU A 348 14.54 9.03 14.26
CA LEU A 348 13.71 7.82 14.28
C LEU A 348 12.95 7.59 12.95
N ASP A 349 12.83 8.62 12.10
CA ASP A 349 12.18 8.57 10.80
C ASP A 349 13.13 8.76 9.62
N GLY A 350 12.68 8.29 8.45
CA GLY A 350 13.21 8.62 7.12
C GLY A 350 12.07 8.72 6.10
N ARG A 351 12.40 9.08 4.86
CA ARG A 351 11.46 9.17 3.74
C ARG A 351 12.06 8.63 2.46
N SER A 352 11.22 8.46 1.44
CA SER A 352 11.67 8.38 0.05
C SER A 352 10.71 9.15 -0.84
N PHE A 353 10.82 8.95 -2.16
CA PHE A 353 9.83 9.44 -3.12
C PHE A 353 8.47 8.72 -3.02
N PHE A 354 8.47 7.45 -2.62
CA PHE A 354 7.28 6.61 -2.61
C PHE A 354 6.73 6.45 -1.19
N TRP A 355 5.41 6.59 -1.08
CA TRP A 355 4.67 6.36 0.17
C TRP A 355 4.93 4.94 0.70
N GLU A 356 5.15 4.83 2.01
CA GLU A 356 5.49 3.58 2.74
C GLU A 356 6.68 2.75 2.19
N GLN A 357 7.62 3.36 1.44
CA GLN A 357 8.87 2.72 1.03
C GLN A 357 10.10 3.55 1.49
N ALA A 358 10.36 3.56 2.79
CA ALA A 358 11.44 4.31 3.42
C ALA A 358 12.27 3.38 4.34
N PRO A 359 13.23 2.60 3.80
CA PRO A 359 14.07 1.70 4.59
C PRO A 359 15.11 2.43 5.46
N ALA A 360 15.66 3.56 4.98
CA ALA A 360 16.49 4.51 5.73
C ALA A 360 17.62 3.86 6.59
N ALA A 361 18.28 2.84 6.05
CA ALA A 361 19.22 1.99 6.76
C ALA A 361 20.41 2.76 7.32
N GLU A 362 21.13 3.45 6.45
CA GLU A 362 22.23 4.31 6.84
C GLU A 362 21.66 5.59 7.47
N GLY A 363 20.71 6.24 6.78
CA GLY A 363 20.22 7.56 7.14
C GLY A 363 19.52 7.66 8.50
N THR A 364 19.04 6.53 9.06
CA THR A 364 18.28 6.47 10.31
C THR A 364 18.63 5.25 11.18
N VAL A 365 18.64 4.03 10.61
CA VAL A 365 18.84 2.80 11.42
C VAL A 365 20.24 2.73 12.04
N SER A 366 21.28 3.20 11.35
CA SER A 366 22.66 3.24 11.89
C SER A 366 22.74 4.00 13.23
N GLY A 367 22.01 5.12 13.36
CA GLY A 367 21.92 5.91 14.59
C GLY A 367 21.07 5.25 15.67
N ILE A 368 19.88 4.73 15.31
CA ILE A 368 18.99 4.01 16.25
C ILE A 368 19.73 2.84 16.90
N VAL A 369 20.31 1.95 16.09
CA VAL A 369 20.97 0.73 16.56
C VAL A 369 22.15 1.06 17.48
N THR A 370 22.94 2.06 17.11
CA THR A 370 24.10 2.47 17.90
C THR A 370 23.70 3.10 19.23
N LEU A 371 22.64 3.92 19.27
CA LEU A 371 22.16 4.50 20.52
C LEU A 371 21.57 3.41 21.44
N LEU A 372 20.81 2.46 20.89
CA LEU A 372 20.27 1.32 21.66
C LEU A 372 21.39 0.42 22.23
N ALA A 373 22.41 0.11 21.43
CA ALA A 373 23.56 -0.67 21.89
C ALA A 373 24.41 0.10 22.92
N ALA A 374 24.54 1.42 22.77
CA ALA A 374 25.19 2.27 23.76
C ALA A 374 24.43 2.30 25.10
N ILE A 375 23.10 2.39 25.06
CA ILE A 375 22.23 2.27 26.24
C ILE A 375 22.46 0.92 26.94
N GLN A 376 22.46 -0.19 26.18
CA GLN A 376 22.66 -1.53 26.75
C GLN A 376 24.03 -1.69 27.43
N ALA A 377 25.10 -1.17 26.84
CA ALA A 377 26.44 -1.19 27.43
C ALA A 377 26.57 -0.32 28.68
N LEU A 378 25.84 0.79 28.71
CA LEU A 378 25.94 1.84 29.73
C LEU A 378 25.05 1.57 30.95
N TYR A 379 23.84 1.05 30.73
CA TYR A 379 22.81 0.98 31.76
C TYR A 379 23.25 0.22 33.03
N PRO A 380 23.85 -1.00 32.96
CA PRO A 380 24.30 -1.72 34.15
C PRO A 380 25.31 -0.91 34.99
N VAL A 381 26.30 -0.30 34.33
CA VAL A 381 27.34 0.51 34.99
C VAL A 381 26.74 1.75 35.65
N THR A 382 25.70 2.36 35.05
CA THR A 382 25.00 3.50 35.68
C THR A 382 24.08 3.11 36.86
N GLN A 383 23.72 1.84 37.02
CA GLN A 383 23.01 1.37 38.22
C GLN A 383 24.00 1.07 39.37
N GLU A 384 25.20 0.53 39.06
CA GLU A 384 26.24 0.27 40.06
C GLU A 384 27.00 1.53 40.51
N ALA A 385 27.36 2.39 39.56
CA ALA A 385 28.14 3.60 39.76
C ALA A 385 27.46 4.80 39.06
N PRO A 386 26.32 5.28 39.60
CA PRO A 386 25.52 6.34 38.98
C PRO A 386 26.30 7.66 38.87
N PRO A 387 26.39 8.26 37.67
CA PRO A 387 27.08 9.53 37.50
C PRO A 387 26.29 10.70 38.15
N PRO A 388 26.95 11.83 38.48
CA PRO A 388 26.30 13.00 39.07
C PRO A 388 25.13 13.55 38.24
N ARG A 389 25.32 13.71 36.93
CA ARG A 389 24.26 14.13 35.99
C ARG A 389 23.48 12.93 35.48
N ASN A 390 22.18 13.11 35.22
CA ASN A 390 21.36 12.07 34.60
C ASN A 390 21.63 12.03 33.09
N ILE A 391 21.55 10.86 32.46
CA ILE A 391 21.65 10.71 31.01
C ILE A 391 20.23 10.49 30.46
N PHE A 392 19.84 11.33 29.51
CA PHE A 392 18.51 11.36 28.91
C PHE A 392 18.61 10.93 27.44
N PHE A 393 18.03 9.79 27.10
CA PHE A 393 18.07 9.25 25.74
C PHE A 393 16.76 9.55 25.02
N THR A 394 16.85 9.99 23.76
CA THR A 394 15.67 10.34 22.96
C THR A 394 15.82 9.97 21.49
N PHE A 395 14.73 9.51 20.90
CA PHE A 395 14.62 9.10 19.50
C PHE A 395 13.55 10.00 18.87
N PHE A 396 13.97 10.94 18.03
CA PHE A 396 13.13 12.01 17.49
C PHE A 396 12.44 11.61 16.20
N GLN A 397 11.13 11.84 16.13
CA GLN A 397 10.27 11.37 15.05
C GLN A 397 9.76 12.54 14.20
N GLY A 398 10.00 12.48 12.90
CA GLY A 398 9.63 13.51 11.93
C GLY A 398 10.74 14.53 11.65
N GLU A 399 12.01 14.15 11.84
CA GLU A 399 13.17 14.99 11.55
C GLU A 399 13.40 15.15 10.05
N ALA A 400 12.96 14.19 9.22
CA ALA A 400 12.97 14.32 7.75
C ALA A 400 11.99 15.38 7.21
N PHE A 401 11.11 15.92 8.06
CA PHE A 401 10.02 16.86 7.73
C PHE A 401 10.13 18.18 8.50
N ASP A 402 11.30 18.82 8.40
CA ASP A 402 11.66 20.06 9.09
C ASP A 402 11.58 19.96 10.63
N TYR A 403 12.13 18.88 11.18
CA TYR A 403 12.37 18.72 12.62
C TYR A 403 11.09 18.71 13.48
N ILE A 404 10.06 17.93 13.10
CA ILE A 404 8.76 17.89 13.80
C ILE A 404 8.93 17.49 15.27
N GLY A 405 9.62 16.36 15.53
CA GLY A 405 9.72 15.75 16.84
C GLY A 405 10.58 16.54 17.80
N SER A 406 11.77 16.95 17.36
CA SER A 406 12.70 17.74 18.16
C SER A 406 12.20 19.17 18.37
N SER A 407 11.59 19.82 17.37
CA SER A 407 10.99 21.15 17.54
C SER A 407 9.79 21.15 18.48
N LYS A 408 9.00 20.06 18.53
CA LYS A 408 7.92 19.90 19.50
C LYS A 408 8.46 19.71 20.91
N MET A 409 9.47 18.86 21.10
CA MET A 409 10.08 18.67 22.43
C MET A 409 10.74 19.95 22.97
N VAL A 410 11.43 20.72 22.12
CA VAL A 410 11.98 22.04 22.52
C VAL A 410 10.87 23.02 22.92
N TYR A 411 9.78 23.09 22.16
CA TYR A 411 8.62 23.92 22.49
C TYR A 411 8.00 23.53 23.85
N ASP A 412 7.84 22.23 24.14
CA ASP A 412 7.31 21.76 25.42
C ASP A 412 8.27 22.06 26.60
N MET A 413 9.58 22.02 26.37
CA MET A 413 10.59 22.45 27.34
C MET A 413 10.54 23.96 27.62
N GLU A 414 10.34 24.80 26.59
CA GLU A 414 10.18 26.26 26.75
C GLU A 414 8.87 26.62 27.49
N LYS A 415 7.79 25.87 27.24
CA LYS A 415 6.51 26.02 27.94
C LYS A 415 6.49 25.45 29.35
N ASN A 416 7.54 24.75 29.78
CA ASN A 416 7.58 23.98 31.02
C ASN A 416 6.49 22.90 31.12
N ASP A 417 6.07 22.32 29.98
CA ASP A 417 5.14 21.16 29.92
C ASP A 417 5.87 19.81 29.72
N PHE A 418 7.20 19.86 29.60
CA PHE A 418 8.06 18.68 29.58
C PHE A 418 8.62 18.33 30.97
N VAL A 419 9.16 17.11 31.14
CA VAL A 419 9.64 16.59 32.45
C VAL A 419 10.96 17.22 32.93
N ILE A 420 11.63 17.93 32.04
CA ILE A 420 12.81 18.76 32.24
C ILE A 420 12.65 20.00 31.35
N ASN A 421 13.35 21.09 31.63
CA ASN A 421 13.39 22.24 30.72
C ASN A 421 14.79 22.49 30.16
N LEU A 422 14.91 23.44 29.23
CA LEU A 422 16.17 23.76 28.55
C LEU A 422 17.31 24.14 29.51
N ASN A 423 17.00 24.64 30.73
CA ASN A 423 18.01 24.97 31.73
C ASN A 423 18.60 23.76 32.45
N ASN A 424 17.89 22.62 32.48
CA ASN A 424 18.42 21.36 33.01
C ASN A 424 19.48 20.75 32.08
N VAL A 425 19.47 21.09 30.78
CA VAL A 425 20.40 20.53 29.79
C VAL A 425 21.82 21.09 29.98
N HIS A 426 22.77 20.18 30.21
CA HIS A 426 24.20 20.44 30.33
C HIS A 426 24.91 20.37 28.97
N SER A 427 24.73 19.25 28.27
CA SER A 427 25.31 18.99 26.96
C SER A 427 24.42 18.05 26.13
N MET A 428 24.63 18.04 24.82
CA MET A 428 23.90 17.17 23.89
C MET A 428 24.88 16.44 22.95
N LEU A 429 24.70 15.13 22.82
CA LEU A 429 25.39 14.28 21.86
C LEU A 429 24.35 13.68 20.91
N GLU A 430 24.45 13.96 19.62
CA GLU A 430 23.59 13.36 18.60
C GLU A 430 24.37 12.44 17.68
N ILE A 431 23.72 11.36 17.25
CA ILE A 431 24.26 10.40 16.29
C ILE A 431 23.49 10.57 14.97
N GLY A 432 24.21 10.76 13.87
CA GLY A 432 23.61 10.85 12.54
C GLY A 432 24.57 10.35 11.46
N GLN A 433 24.11 9.38 10.66
CA GLN A 433 24.87 8.76 9.57
C GLN A 433 26.26 8.24 9.97
N ILE A 434 26.30 7.03 10.52
CA ILE A 434 27.55 6.39 11.01
C ILE A 434 27.77 4.99 10.43
N GLY A 435 26.95 4.58 9.45
CA GLY A 435 26.95 3.23 8.91
C GLY A 435 28.11 2.93 7.97
N LEU A 436 28.60 3.91 7.21
CA LEU A 436 29.48 3.71 6.06
C LEU A 436 30.94 4.07 6.33
N ARG A 437 31.39 3.84 7.56
CA ARG A 437 32.78 4.12 7.96
C ARG A 437 33.80 3.36 7.13
N GLN A 438 33.64 2.05 6.88
CA GLN A 438 34.62 1.24 6.11
C GLN A 438 36.09 1.43 6.54
N GLY A 439 36.36 1.60 7.85
CA GLY A 439 37.70 1.90 8.38
C GLY A 439 38.13 3.38 8.32
N LYS A 440 37.26 4.29 7.89
CA LYS A 440 37.44 5.75 7.95
C LYS A 440 37.18 6.31 9.36
N ASN A 441 37.61 7.55 9.52
CA ASN A 441 37.49 8.34 10.74
C ASN A 441 36.02 8.66 11.06
N LEU A 442 35.70 8.71 12.35
CA LEU A 442 34.44 9.22 12.87
C LEU A 442 34.61 10.71 13.17
N TRP A 443 33.70 11.55 12.66
CA TRP A 443 33.81 13.00 12.69
C TRP A 443 32.94 13.60 13.78
N MET A 444 33.54 14.51 14.55
CA MET A 444 32.89 15.28 15.61
C MET A 444 32.54 16.68 15.10
N HIS A 445 31.27 16.89 14.75
CA HIS A 445 30.76 18.18 14.31
C HIS A 445 30.28 19.02 15.50
N SER A 446 30.70 20.28 15.55
CA SER A 446 30.33 21.24 16.60
C SER A 446 30.00 22.61 16.01
N ASP A 447 28.95 23.24 16.52
CA ASP A 447 28.45 24.53 16.01
C ASP A 447 29.52 25.64 16.13
N PRO A 448 29.96 26.26 15.02
CA PRO A 448 30.94 27.34 15.06
C PRO A 448 30.43 28.59 15.79
N VAL A 449 29.10 28.84 15.79
CA VAL A 449 28.52 30.02 16.43
C VAL A 449 28.60 29.90 17.95
N SER A 450 28.22 28.74 18.50
CA SER A 450 28.32 28.42 19.92
C SER A 450 29.77 28.40 20.40
N ARG A 451 30.71 27.84 19.62
CA ARG A 451 32.15 27.83 19.94
C ARG A 451 32.82 29.21 20.00
N ARG A 452 32.17 30.29 19.52
CA ARG A 452 32.65 31.68 19.77
C ARG A 452 32.64 32.03 21.25
N ASN A 453 31.82 31.35 22.05
CA ASN A 453 31.81 31.48 23.50
C ASN A 453 32.67 30.37 24.12
N THR A 454 33.79 30.75 24.76
CA THR A 454 34.75 29.79 25.33
C THR A 454 34.21 28.98 26.51
N SER A 455 33.01 29.30 27.04
CA SER A 455 32.30 28.46 28.01
C SER A 455 31.48 27.33 27.37
N VAL A 456 31.45 27.25 26.03
CA VAL A 456 30.65 26.31 25.22
C VAL A 456 31.57 25.56 24.26
N ASP A 457 32.68 25.04 24.80
CA ASP A 457 33.58 24.16 24.05
C ASP A 457 33.10 22.70 24.15
N ALA A 458 33.43 21.90 23.14
CA ALA A 458 33.03 20.50 23.07
C ALA A 458 33.98 19.62 23.90
N GLU A 459 33.44 18.68 24.69
CA GLU A 459 34.28 17.76 25.46
C GLU A 459 35.14 16.88 24.54
N ASN A 460 36.41 16.72 24.91
CA ASN A 460 37.38 15.93 24.16
C ASN A 460 37.14 14.42 24.35
N LEU A 461 36.53 13.79 23.34
CA LEU A 461 36.18 12.36 23.36
C LEU A 461 37.37 11.40 23.18
N ASN A 462 38.60 11.89 22.97
CA ASN A 462 39.78 11.05 22.75
C ASN A 462 40.14 10.14 23.94
N THR A 463 39.63 10.44 25.13
CA THR A 463 39.77 9.53 26.30
C THR A 463 38.81 8.35 26.20
N ALA A 464 37.62 8.54 25.62
CA ALA A 464 36.60 7.51 25.47
C ALA A 464 36.92 6.52 24.32
N SER A 465 37.68 6.94 23.30
CA SER A 465 38.17 6.09 22.22
C SER A 465 39.38 5.22 22.59
N ALA A 466 39.95 5.37 23.78
CA ALA A 466 41.11 4.60 24.22
C ALA A 466 40.86 3.08 24.13
N GLY A 467 41.69 2.41 23.33
CA GLY A 467 41.62 0.96 23.10
C GLY A 467 40.53 0.49 22.12
N LEU A 468 39.82 1.40 21.44
CA LEU A 468 38.88 1.09 20.36
C LEU A 468 39.55 1.30 18.99
N ASN A 469 39.12 0.57 17.96
CA ASN A 469 39.60 0.74 16.58
C ASN A 469 38.89 1.90 15.86
N VAL A 470 38.71 3.03 16.56
CA VAL A 470 37.96 4.20 16.12
C VAL A 470 38.84 5.43 16.17
N THR A 471 39.26 5.91 15.00
CA THR A 471 39.87 7.22 14.82
C THR A 471 38.80 8.31 14.92
N LEU A 472 39.06 9.32 15.76
CA LEU A 472 38.20 10.47 16.00
C LEU A 472 38.87 11.72 15.47
N ASP A 473 38.17 12.46 14.61
CA ASP A 473 38.65 13.73 14.05
C ASP A 473 37.59 14.84 14.16
N GLN A 474 38.06 16.08 14.00
CA GLN A 474 37.22 17.27 13.86
C GLN A 474 37.46 17.90 12.48
N PRO A 475 36.43 18.47 11.83
CA PRO A 475 36.59 19.19 10.57
C PRO A 475 37.68 20.25 10.66
N SER A 476 38.58 20.25 9.68
CA SER A 476 39.79 21.09 9.69
C SER A 476 39.53 22.60 9.48
N PHE A 477 38.28 22.97 9.19
CA PHE A 477 37.82 24.33 8.92
C PHE A 477 36.44 24.59 9.54
N SER A 478 36.04 25.86 9.61
CA SER A 478 34.72 26.24 10.16
C SER A 478 33.62 25.97 9.15
N GLN A 479 32.69 25.06 9.49
CA GLN A 479 31.56 24.67 8.66
C GLN A 479 30.26 24.57 9.48
N PRO A 480 29.06 24.64 8.86
CA PRO A 480 27.81 24.43 9.58
C PRO A 480 27.75 23.05 10.26
N LEU A 481 26.84 22.88 11.23
CA LEU A 481 26.44 21.54 11.64
C LEU A 481 25.74 20.77 10.50
N PRO A 482 25.90 19.44 10.41
CA PRO A 482 25.05 18.59 9.58
C PRO A 482 23.58 18.67 10.05
N PRO A 483 22.60 18.43 9.15
CA PRO A 483 21.17 18.40 9.48
C PRO A 483 20.90 17.44 10.64
N SER A 484 20.43 17.96 11.77
CA SER A 484 20.35 17.23 13.04
C SER A 484 19.42 17.91 14.05
N SER A 485 18.83 17.13 14.94
CA SER A 485 17.87 17.55 15.97
C SER A 485 18.47 18.61 16.91
N PHE A 486 19.77 18.52 17.20
CA PHE A 486 20.53 19.45 18.02
C PHE A 486 20.43 20.89 17.51
N GLN A 487 20.32 21.08 16.19
CA GLN A 487 20.06 22.39 15.62
C GLN A 487 18.79 23.03 16.22
N ARG A 488 17.69 22.28 16.42
CA ARG A 488 16.47 22.82 17.04
C ARG A 488 16.67 23.29 18.47
N PHE A 489 17.57 22.67 19.24
CA PHE A 489 17.93 23.14 20.58
C PHE A 489 18.71 24.45 20.52
N LEU A 490 19.67 24.56 19.59
CA LEU A 490 20.49 25.76 19.40
C LEU A 490 19.68 27.01 19.00
N ARG A 491 18.50 26.84 18.38
CA ARG A 491 17.57 27.97 18.15
C ARG A 491 16.99 28.57 19.43
N ALA A 492 16.83 27.77 20.47
CA ALA A 492 16.21 28.18 21.74
C ALA A 492 17.26 28.54 22.80
N ARG A 493 18.37 27.79 22.87
CA ARG A 493 19.47 28.03 23.83
C ARG A 493 20.80 27.53 23.27
N GLN A 494 21.85 28.33 23.41
CA GLN A 494 23.24 27.88 23.18
C GLN A 494 23.61 26.85 24.27
N ILE A 495 23.89 25.62 23.85
CA ILE A 495 24.19 24.46 24.71
C ILE A 495 25.43 23.76 24.12
N PRO A 496 26.42 23.32 24.92
CA PRO A 496 27.53 22.50 24.43
C PRO A 496 27.02 21.22 23.77
N GLY A 497 27.53 20.88 22.58
CA GLY A 497 27.14 19.63 21.96
C GLY A 497 27.92 19.25 20.71
N LEU A 498 27.75 17.98 20.35
CA LEU A 498 28.45 17.30 19.27
C LEU A 498 27.46 16.47 18.45
N VAL A 499 27.64 16.46 17.12
CA VAL A 499 27.03 15.47 16.23
C VAL A 499 28.13 14.52 15.74
N LEU A 500 27.94 13.22 15.96
CA LEU A 500 28.83 12.17 15.49
C LEU A 500 28.33 11.62 14.16
N ALA A 501 29.21 11.64 13.16
CA ALA A 501 28.92 11.21 11.79
C ALA A 501 30.14 10.55 11.11
N ASP A 502 29.93 9.76 10.06
CA ASP A 502 31.00 9.12 9.28
C ASP A 502 31.65 10.02 8.21
N HIS A 503 31.15 11.25 8.03
CA HIS A 503 31.55 12.18 6.98
C HIS A 503 32.10 13.51 7.53
N GLU A 504 33.16 14.04 6.89
CA GLU A 504 33.67 15.39 7.17
C GLU A 504 32.80 16.47 6.53
N MET A 505 32.33 16.27 5.30
CA MET A 505 31.54 17.23 4.53
C MET A 505 30.30 16.55 3.94
N SER A 506 30.31 16.25 2.64
CA SER A 506 29.22 15.51 2.00
C SER A 506 29.04 14.12 2.58
N PHE A 507 27.79 13.69 2.72
CA PHE A 507 27.40 12.36 3.18
C PHE A 507 28.13 11.24 2.42
N ASN A 508 28.58 10.20 3.13
CA ASN A 508 29.03 8.95 2.49
C ASN A 508 27.84 8.18 1.89
N ASN A 509 26.65 8.34 2.48
CA ASN A 509 25.42 7.71 2.03
C ASN A 509 24.98 8.24 0.67
N ARG A 510 25.14 7.40 -0.34
CA ARG A 510 24.73 7.72 -1.71
C ARG A 510 23.22 7.70 -1.89
N HIS A 511 22.48 7.00 -1.02
CA HIS A 511 21.05 6.74 -1.15
C HIS A 511 20.19 7.54 -0.16
N TYR A 512 20.72 8.61 0.44
CA TYR A 512 20.05 9.45 1.43
C TYR A 512 18.60 9.82 1.07
N GLU A 513 17.66 9.42 1.92
CA GLU A 513 16.20 9.54 1.72
C GLU A 513 15.69 8.94 0.39
N SER A 514 16.14 7.72 0.06
CA SER A 514 15.70 6.94 -1.09
C SER A 514 15.29 5.52 -0.68
N MET A 515 14.55 4.84 -1.57
CA MET A 515 14.16 3.44 -1.37
C MET A 515 15.34 2.45 -1.47
N TYR A 516 16.51 2.93 -1.88
CA TYR A 516 17.78 2.19 -1.98
C TYR A 516 18.69 2.37 -0.74
N ASP A 517 18.24 3.07 0.31
CA ASP A 517 18.95 3.12 1.59
C ASP A 517 18.54 1.92 2.45
N ASP A 518 19.01 0.73 2.08
CA ASP A 518 18.59 -0.56 2.63
C ASP A 518 19.77 -1.37 3.24
N ALA A 519 19.52 -2.66 3.52
CA ALA A 519 20.53 -3.56 4.06
C ALA A 519 21.79 -3.68 3.17
N GLU A 520 21.64 -3.60 1.85
CA GLU A 520 22.76 -3.72 0.90
C GLU A 520 23.63 -2.46 0.94
N ASN A 521 23.04 -1.27 1.07
CA ASN A 521 23.77 0.00 1.21
C ASN A 521 24.78 -0.06 2.37
N MET A 522 24.41 -0.66 3.51
CA MET A 522 25.30 -0.84 4.67
C MET A 522 26.12 -2.14 4.69
N ASN A 523 26.20 -2.89 3.58
CA ASN A 523 26.86 -4.21 3.52
C ASN A 523 26.36 -5.22 4.59
N VAL A 524 25.09 -5.18 4.96
CA VAL A 524 24.47 -6.12 5.92
C VAL A 524 24.04 -7.39 5.18
N THR A 525 25.01 -8.22 4.82
CA THR A 525 24.82 -9.46 4.06
C THR A 525 25.06 -10.71 4.92
N TYR A 526 24.34 -11.79 4.60
CA TYR A 526 24.37 -13.05 5.34
C TYR A 526 24.78 -14.22 4.43
N PRO A 527 25.55 -15.21 4.93
CA PRO A 527 25.83 -16.43 4.17
C PRO A 527 24.54 -17.19 3.82
N PRO A 528 24.40 -17.70 2.57
CA PRO A 528 23.13 -18.23 2.06
C PRO A 528 22.65 -19.52 2.73
N ASN A 529 23.50 -20.17 3.52
CA ASN A 529 23.21 -21.44 4.19
C ASN A 529 22.64 -21.27 5.61
N LEU A 530 22.57 -20.05 6.14
CA LEU A 530 22.07 -19.78 7.50
C LEU A 530 20.54 -19.73 7.54
N SER A 531 19.95 -20.39 8.52
CA SER A 531 18.53 -20.25 8.87
C SER A 531 18.21 -18.84 9.43
N PRO A 532 16.94 -18.39 9.42
CA PRO A 532 16.58 -17.06 9.93
C PRO A 532 17.01 -16.78 11.38
N ASP A 533 16.94 -17.78 12.26
CA ASP A 533 17.38 -17.64 13.66
C ASP A 533 18.91 -17.62 13.80
N GLU A 534 19.66 -18.26 12.89
CA GLU A 534 21.13 -18.12 12.83
C GLU A 534 21.55 -16.76 12.25
N GLN A 535 20.83 -16.24 11.25
CA GLN A 535 21.06 -14.90 10.70
C GLN A 535 20.81 -13.80 11.75
N LEU A 536 19.77 -13.96 12.58
CA LEU A 536 19.43 -13.05 13.67
C LEU A 536 20.59 -12.82 14.65
N VAL A 537 21.45 -13.81 14.88
CA VAL A 537 22.61 -13.73 15.79
C VAL A 537 23.97 -13.67 15.08
N TYR A 538 23.98 -13.54 13.75
CA TYR A 538 25.21 -13.52 12.95
C TYR A 538 25.89 -12.15 13.00
N GLU A 539 27.09 -12.09 13.59
CA GLU A 539 27.89 -10.88 13.73
C GLU A 539 28.50 -10.43 12.39
N THR A 540 27.77 -9.61 11.63
CA THR A 540 28.26 -8.95 10.42
C THR A 540 29.37 -7.93 10.73
N GLU A 541 30.19 -7.57 9.75
CA GLU A 541 31.22 -6.53 9.92
C GLU A 541 30.61 -5.15 10.22
N ALA A 542 29.43 -4.86 9.67
CA ALA A 542 28.63 -3.68 10.04
C ALA A 542 28.24 -3.71 11.53
N ALA A 543 27.81 -4.85 12.06
CA ALA A 543 27.47 -4.99 13.48
C ALA A 543 28.67 -4.75 14.39
N LYS A 544 29.85 -5.29 14.04
CA LYS A 544 31.10 -5.07 14.80
C LYS A 544 31.52 -3.60 14.78
N SER A 545 31.52 -2.97 13.60
CA SER A 545 31.84 -1.55 13.44
C SER A 545 30.90 -0.63 14.24
N LEU A 546 29.58 -0.90 14.23
CA LEU A 546 28.62 -0.14 15.02
C LEU A 546 28.74 -0.42 16.53
N ALA A 547 29.13 -1.64 16.95
CA ALA A 547 29.39 -1.95 18.36
C ALA A 547 30.58 -1.16 18.93
N GLU A 548 31.64 -0.93 18.15
CA GLU A 548 32.75 -0.05 18.56
C GLU A 548 32.30 1.40 18.73
N VAL A 549 31.48 1.93 17.79
CA VAL A 549 30.92 3.29 17.90
C VAL A 549 29.95 3.38 19.08
N ALA A 550 29.11 2.37 19.31
CA ALA A 550 28.22 2.31 20.47
C ALA A 550 28.99 2.30 21.80
N THR A 551 30.11 1.59 21.84
CA THR A 551 31.03 1.58 23.00
C THR A 551 31.63 2.97 23.24
N LEU A 552 32.10 3.64 22.18
CA LEU A 552 32.61 5.00 22.25
C LEU A 552 31.53 5.99 22.76
N VAL A 553 30.31 5.91 22.22
CA VAL A 553 29.17 6.74 22.64
C VAL A 553 28.84 6.50 24.11
N ALA A 554 28.72 5.24 24.54
CA ALA A 554 28.43 4.88 25.93
C ALA A 554 29.47 5.45 26.91
N ARG A 555 30.77 5.29 26.60
CA ARG A 555 31.87 5.85 27.39
C ARG A 555 31.84 7.38 27.40
N SER A 556 31.60 8.00 26.26
CA SER A 556 31.52 9.47 26.12
C SER A 556 30.38 10.06 26.96
N LEU A 557 29.21 9.43 26.95
CA LEU A 557 28.06 9.84 27.75
C LEU A 557 28.31 9.65 29.25
N TYR A 558 28.96 8.55 29.66
CA TYR A 558 29.34 8.34 31.06
C TYR A 558 30.32 9.42 31.56
N MET A 559 31.30 9.79 30.75
CA MET A 559 32.25 10.86 31.06
C MET A 559 31.56 12.23 31.17
N GLN A 560 30.77 12.64 30.16
CA GLN A 560 30.00 13.91 30.20
C GLN A 560 29.06 13.99 31.41
N ALA A 561 28.49 12.85 31.82
CA ALA A 561 27.64 12.78 33.01
C ALA A 561 28.42 12.97 34.33
N GLY A 562 29.75 12.83 34.30
CA GLY A 562 30.65 12.96 35.45
C GLY A 562 31.04 11.64 36.11
N GLY A 563 30.95 10.51 35.40
CA GLY A 563 31.33 9.18 35.90
C GLY A 563 32.85 8.98 36.05
N GLU A 564 33.27 7.99 36.85
CA GLU A 564 34.69 7.71 37.09
C GLU A 564 35.39 7.01 35.90
N ASN A 565 36.56 7.52 35.51
CA ASN A 565 37.37 6.94 34.43
C ASN A 565 37.71 5.44 34.62
N LYS A 566 37.70 4.93 35.86
CA LYS A 566 37.97 3.51 36.16
C LYS A 566 36.90 2.57 35.60
N SER A 567 35.65 3.05 35.49
CA SER A 567 34.51 2.26 35.00
C SER A 567 34.42 2.22 33.47
N LEU A 568 35.29 2.94 32.76
CA LEU A 568 35.23 2.99 31.28
C LEU A 568 35.59 1.64 30.63
N SER A 569 36.40 0.82 31.29
CA SER A 569 36.79 -0.50 30.78
C SER A 569 35.69 -1.56 30.87
N SER A 570 34.71 -1.41 31.77
CA SER A 570 33.54 -2.30 31.84
C SER A 570 32.44 -1.90 30.84
N ILE A 571 32.42 -0.65 30.36
CA ILE A 571 31.50 -0.19 29.33
C ILE A 571 31.99 -0.66 27.96
N THR A 572 31.37 -1.72 27.42
CA THR A 572 31.59 -2.26 26.07
C THR A 572 30.27 -2.80 25.50
N ALA A 573 29.92 -2.45 24.27
CA ALA A 573 28.72 -2.94 23.59
C ALA A 573 28.99 -4.30 22.91
N ASP A 574 28.03 -5.22 23.03
CA ASP A 574 28.13 -6.56 22.44
C ASP A 574 27.75 -6.52 20.93
N PRO A 575 28.61 -6.98 20.00
CA PRO A 575 28.27 -7.11 18.59
C PRO A 575 27.01 -7.94 18.32
N LYS A 576 26.64 -8.87 19.20
CA LYS A 576 25.45 -9.72 19.03
C LYS A 576 24.14 -8.97 19.17
N ILE A 577 24.02 -8.07 20.15
CA ILE A 577 22.81 -7.24 20.27
C ILE A 577 22.70 -6.28 19.09
N VAL A 578 23.84 -5.78 18.58
CA VAL A 578 23.88 -4.96 17.36
C VAL A 578 23.44 -5.77 16.13
N ALA A 579 23.89 -7.02 15.98
CA ALA A 579 23.45 -7.91 14.91
C ALA A 579 21.95 -8.20 14.95
N GLN A 580 21.40 -8.50 16.13
CA GLN A 580 19.96 -8.73 16.35
C GLN A 580 19.13 -7.49 15.98
N LEU A 581 19.59 -6.30 16.38
CA LEU A 581 18.98 -5.03 16.05
C LEU A 581 19.01 -4.76 14.54
N LEU A 582 20.16 -4.90 13.88
CA LEU A 582 20.29 -4.72 12.43
C LEU A 582 19.41 -5.69 11.65
N TYR A 583 19.39 -6.98 12.01
CA TYR A 583 18.55 -7.98 11.37
C TYR A 583 17.05 -7.62 11.50
N GLY A 584 16.61 -7.24 12.70
CA GLY A 584 15.23 -6.85 12.96
C GLY A 584 14.79 -5.57 12.24
N PHE A 585 15.69 -4.58 12.08
CA PHE A 585 15.39 -3.31 11.43
C PHE A 585 15.66 -3.25 9.91
N LEU A 586 16.45 -4.17 9.35
CA LEU A 586 16.88 -4.10 7.93
C LEU A 586 16.53 -5.34 7.10
N VAL A 587 16.28 -6.50 7.74
CA VAL A 587 15.99 -7.75 7.04
C VAL A 587 14.56 -8.19 7.32
N GLN A 588 14.24 -8.47 8.59
CA GLN A 588 12.99 -9.09 8.96
C GLN A 588 12.56 -8.69 10.38
N LYS A 589 11.59 -7.77 10.49
CA LYS A 589 10.96 -7.39 11.76
C LYS A 589 10.18 -8.53 12.41
N ASN A 590 9.72 -9.50 11.62
CA ASN A 590 9.00 -10.67 12.10
C ASN A 590 9.97 -11.81 12.45
N ASN A 591 10.73 -11.62 13.53
CA ASN A 591 11.73 -12.55 14.05
C ASN A 591 11.43 -12.99 15.49
N SER A 592 12.11 -14.04 15.95
CA SER A 592 11.90 -14.67 17.27
C SER A 592 12.15 -13.72 18.44
N TRP A 593 13.11 -12.79 18.33
CA TRP A 593 13.39 -11.79 19.36
C TRP A 593 12.35 -10.65 19.38
N PHE A 594 12.04 -10.03 18.25
CA PHE A 594 11.03 -8.95 18.20
C PHE A 594 9.64 -9.44 18.64
N ARG A 595 9.29 -10.71 18.39
CA ARG A 595 8.05 -11.31 18.91
C ARG A 595 8.03 -11.39 20.44
N SER A 596 9.14 -11.81 21.08
CA SER A 596 9.19 -11.96 22.54
C SER A 596 9.06 -10.65 23.29
N LEU A 597 9.45 -9.53 22.65
CA LEU A 597 9.34 -8.18 23.21
C LEU A 597 7.96 -7.56 23.05
N LEU A 598 7.11 -8.04 22.13
CA LEU A 598 5.80 -7.46 21.87
C LEU A 598 4.70 -8.07 22.75
N PRO A 599 3.55 -7.39 22.92
CA PRO A 599 2.42 -7.95 23.66
C PRO A 599 1.77 -9.16 22.96
N PRO A 600 1.20 -10.12 23.70
CA PRO A 600 0.57 -11.33 23.13
C PRO A 600 -0.58 -11.06 22.15
N GLU A 601 -1.29 -9.94 22.28
CA GLU A 601 -2.38 -9.56 21.36
C GLU A 601 -1.83 -9.17 19.98
N VAL A 602 -0.56 -8.77 19.94
CA VAL A 602 0.20 -8.38 18.75
C VAL A 602 0.82 -9.60 18.07
N THR A 603 1.19 -10.65 18.81
CA THR A 603 1.73 -11.90 18.24
C THR A 603 0.65 -12.86 17.75
N LYS A 604 -0.50 -12.96 18.45
CA LYS A 604 -1.52 -14.01 18.21
C LYS A 604 -2.48 -13.77 17.05
N LYS A 605 -2.71 -12.52 16.62
CA LYS A 605 -3.52 -12.24 15.42
C LYS A 605 -2.61 -12.31 14.19
N GLY A 606 -2.72 -13.40 13.43
CA GLY A 606 -1.89 -13.68 12.25
C GLY A 606 -2.03 -12.72 11.06
N ASP A 607 -2.74 -11.61 11.22
CA ASP A 607 -3.02 -10.59 10.19
C ASP A 607 -2.64 -9.17 10.70
N ASN A 608 -1.76 -9.09 11.70
CA ASN A 608 -1.31 -7.83 12.30
C ASN A 608 -0.22 -7.14 11.44
N SER A 609 -0.54 -5.95 10.92
CA SER A 609 0.33 -5.14 10.04
C SER A 609 1.73 -4.84 10.60
N ILE A 610 1.90 -4.82 11.93
CA ILE A 610 3.18 -4.51 12.58
C ILE A 610 4.25 -5.59 12.32
N LEU A 611 3.85 -6.87 12.24
CA LEU A 611 4.71 -8.03 12.01
C LEU A 611 4.56 -8.59 10.57
N SER A 612 4.20 -7.76 9.60
CA SER A 612 4.25 -8.15 8.19
C SER A 612 5.68 -8.55 7.75
N SER A 613 5.80 -9.19 6.60
CA SER A 613 7.10 -9.66 6.07
C SER A 613 8.03 -8.50 5.68
N GLY A 614 9.34 -8.78 5.69
CA GLY A 614 10.40 -7.84 5.34
C GLY A 614 10.76 -6.82 6.44
N PRO A 615 11.55 -5.77 6.09
CA PRO A 615 11.96 -4.75 7.02
C PRO A 615 10.82 -3.77 7.39
N PRO A 616 10.92 -3.13 8.58
CA PRO A 616 10.08 -1.99 8.91
C PRO A 616 10.35 -0.81 7.97
N GLN A 617 9.40 0.12 7.93
CA GLN A 617 9.50 1.33 7.12
C GLN A 617 9.50 2.53 8.07
N PHE A 618 10.38 3.49 7.83
CA PHE A 618 10.69 4.59 8.74
C PHE A 618 9.94 5.89 8.41
N TYR A 619 8.98 5.84 7.48
CA TYR A 619 8.09 6.98 7.22
C TYR A 619 7.22 7.28 8.46
N ILE A 620 7.22 8.53 8.92
CA ILE A 620 6.38 8.98 10.06
C ILE A 620 4.88 8.76 9.80
N GLY A 621 4.45 9.04 8.56
CA GLY A 621 3.06 8.92 8.10
C GLY A 621 2.03 9.69 8.95
N LEU A 622 0.78 9.23 8.84
CA LEU A 622 -0.32 9.65 9.69
C LEU A 622 -0.35 8.78 10.94
N GLY A 623 0.25 9.26 12.02
CA GLY A 623 0.14 8.63 13.33
C GLY A 623 -1.26 8.71 13.95
N PRO A 624 -1.37 8.62 15.28
CA PRO A 624 -2.65 8.49 15.98
C PRO A 624 -3.72 9.53 15.61
N ARG A 625 -4.64 9.15 14.70
CA ARG A 625 -5.82 9.94 14.32
C ARG A 625 -6.83 10.08 15.46
N ILE A 626 -6.47 10.82 16.52
CA ILE A 626 -7.20 10.98 17.79
C ILE A 626 -7.30 9.66 18.62
N HIS A 627 -7.37 8.50 17.96
CA HIS A 627 -7.40 7.14 18.52
C HIS A 627 -6.61 6.09 17.70
N GLY A 628 -5.78 6.51 16.73
CA GLY A 628 -4.99 5.57 15.92
C GLY A 628 -3.81 4.92 16.69
N PRO A 629 -3.26 3.79 16.21
CA PRO A 629 -2.10 3.15 16.83
C PRO A 629 -0.82 3.97 16.64
N VAL A 630 0.11 3.84 17.60
CA VAL A 630 1.51 4.32 17.49
C VAL A 630 2.19 3.66 16.29
N HIS A 631 3.06 4.39 15.57
CA HIS A 631 3.74 3.82 14.41
C HIS A 631 4.63 2.61 14.76
N SER A 632 4.82 1.71 13.79
CA SER A 632 5.45 0.40 14.02
C SER A 632 6.87 0.51 14.59
N VAL A 633 7.72 1.33 13.97
CA VAL A 633 9.10 1.61 14.38
C VAL A 633 9.16 2.20 15.79
N THR A 634 8.34 3.22 16.06
CA THR A 634 8.22 3.87 17.38
C THR A 634 7.88 2.86 18.47
N ARG A 635 6.99 1.91 18.17
CA ARG A 635 6.65 0.81 19.06
C ARG A 635 7.80 -0.19 19.23
N PHE A 636 8.50 -0.60 18.15
CA PHE A 636 9.68 -1.47 18.28
C PHE A 636 10.74 -0.84 19.18
N VAL A 637 11.13 0.42 18.94
CA VAL A 637 12.13 1.13 19.77
C VAL A 637 11.66 1.26 21.22
N GLN A 638 10.37 1.55 21.47
CA GLN A 638 9.81 1.60 22.82
C GLN A 638 9.97 0.27 23.58
N TYR A 639 9.59 -0.87 22.99
CA TYR A 639 9.65 -2.18 23.65
C TYR A 639 11.09 -2.71 23.75
N ILE A 640 11.95 -2.42 22.77
CA ILE A 640 13.39 -2.72 22.86
C ILE A 640 14.01 -1.94 24.02
N LEU A 641 13.79 -0.62 24.14
CA LEU A 641 14.26 0.17 25.28
C LEU A 641 13.73 -0.38 26.62
N ALA A 642 12.47 -0.83 26.67
CA ALA A 642 11.89 -1.42 27.86
C ALA A 642 12.61 -2.73 28.25
N ASN A 643 13.04 -3.53 27.27
CA ASN A 643 13.84 -4.73 27.52
C ASN A 643 15.29 -4.42 27.94
N LEU A 644 15.94 -3.41 27.35
CA LEU A 644 17.34 -3.06 27.66
C LEU A 644 17.49 -2.33 29.01
N THR A 645 16.48 -1.56 29.44
CA THR A 645 16.53 -0.74 30.67
C THR A 645 15.58 -1.20 31.77
N GLY A 646 14.66 -2.12 31.48
CA GLY A 646 13.62 -2.54 32.40
C GLY A 646 14.04 -3.63 33.39
N SER A 647 13.24 -3.77 34.44
CA SER A 647 13.29 -4.90 35.37
C SER A 647 12.03 -5.75 35.21
N VAL A 648 12.18 -7.06 35.09
CA VAL A 648 11.04 -8.01 35.15
C VAL A 648 10.38 -7.93 36.53
N THR A 649 9.05 -7.95 36.57
CA THR A 649 8.26 -7.93 37.81
C THR A 649 7.32 -9.12 37.90
N ASN A 650 6.99 -9.54 39.13
CA ASN A 650 6.08 -10.66 39.41
C ASN A 650 4.60 -10.26 39.36
N LEU A 651 4.25 -9.27 38.53
CA LEU A 651 2.87 -8.78 38.38
C LEU A 651 2.08 -9.67 37.42
N THR A 652 0.79 -9.85 37.69
CA THR A 652 -0.16 -10.45 36.75
C THR A 652 -0.46 -9.51 35.57
N GLU A 653 -1.08 -10.02 34.51
CA GLU A 653 -1.50 -9.22 33.34
C GLU A 653 -2.35 -8.01 33.74
N SER A 654 -3.36 -8.22 34.60
CA SER A 654 -4.26 -7.17 35.07
C SER A 654 -3.54 -6.09 35.89
N GLU A 655 -2.59 -6.50 36.74
CA GLU A 655 -1.79 -5.57 37.55
C GLU A 655 -0.78 -4.81 36.68
N CYS A 656 -0.21 -5.45 35.66
CA CYS A 656 0.68 -4.83 34.69
C CYS A 656 -0.04 -3.78 33.81
N GLN A 657 -1.31 -4.03 33.46
CA GLN A 657 -2.17 -3.08 32.74
C GLN A 657 -2.67 -1.94 33.64
N ASN A 658 -3.00 -2.23 34.92
CA ASN A 658 -3.51 -1.27 35.90
C ASN A 658 -2.58 -1.10 37.13
N PRO A 659 -1.32 -0.67 36.96
CA PRO A 659 -0.33 -0.60 38.04
C PRO A 659 -0.68 0.41 39.14
N SER A 660 -1.65 1.31 38.89
CA SER A 660 -2.16 2.27 39.89
C SER A 660 -2.89 1.60 41.07
N GLU A 661 -3.33 0.35 40.91
CA GLU A 661 -4.01 -0.42 41.96
C GLU A 661 -3.02 -1.12 42.91
N VAL A 662 -1.73 -1.20 42.51
CA VAL A 662 -0.67 -1.90 43.25
C VAL A 662 0.17 -0.91 44.06
N HIS A 663 0.00 -0.91 45.39
CA HIS A 663 0.64 0.07 46.28
C HIS A 663 2.18 0.11 46.28
N THR A 664 2.86 -0.93 45.78
CA THR A 664 4.33 -0.97 45.68
C THR A 664 4.87 -0.32 44.41
N GLU A 665 4.01 -0.08 43.42
CA GLU A 665 4.41 0.36 42.08
C GLU A 665 4.08 1.85 41.86
N ASN A 666 4.92 2.54 41.09
CA ASN A 666 4.80 3.98 40.90
C ASN A 666 4.73 4.36 39.41
N LYS A 667 3.52 4.69 38.98
CA LYS A 667 3.19 5.09 37.60
C LYS A 667 3.76 6.46 37.20
N ASP A 668 4.15 7.33 38.13
CA ASP A 668 4.77 8.62 37.80
C ASP A 668 6.20 8.45 37.28
N PHE A 669 6.94 7.46 37.78
CA PHE A 669 8.32 7.18 37.36
C PHE A 669 8.42 6.11 36.27
N PHE A 670 7.55 5.09 36.32
CA PHE A 670 7.67 3.91 35.46
C PHE A 670 6.46 3.69 34.54
N SER A 671 6.72 3.01 33.43
CA SER A 671 5.75 2.36 32.55
C SER A 671 5.88 0.85 32.70
N TYR A 672 4.78 0.14 32.46
CA TYR A 672 4.64 -1.29 32.64
C TYR A 672 4.22 -1.91 31.32
N PHE A 673 4.94 -2.96 30.90
CA PHE A 673 4.82 -3.56 29.58
C PHE A 673 4.57 -5.06 29.75
N TRP A 674 3.37 -5.52 29.38
CA TRP A 674 3.07 -6.95 29.26
C TRP A 674 3.63 -7.43 27.92
N VAL A 675 4.56 -8.39 27.95
CA VAL A 675 5.30 -8.89 26.78
C VAL A 675 5.14 -10.41 26.66
N SER A 676 5.19 -10.95 25.44
CA SER A 676 5.01 -12.38 25.17
C SER A 676 6.08 -13.29 25.80
N GLY A 677 7.30 -12.78 25.99
CA GLY A 677 8.43 -13.59 26.43
C GLY A 677 8.94 -14.53 25.33
N PRO A 678 10.10 -15.17 25.54
CA PRO A 678 10.67 -16.10 24.56
C PRO A 678 9.79 -17.34 24.43
N ALA A 679 9.64 -17.86 23.21
CA ALA A 679 8.93 -19.11 22.99
C ALA A 679 9.70 -20.28 23.63
N SER A 680 9.00 -21.12 24.40
CA SER A 680 9.58 -22.34 24.96
C SER A 680 9.93 -23.37 23.87
N VAL A 681 10.69 -24.41 24.24
CA VAL A 681 11.00 -25.56 23.36
C VAL A 681 9.73 -26.26 22.84
N ASN A 682 8.60 -26.11 23.55
CA ASN A 682 7.30 -26.65 23.17
C ASN A 682 6.41 -25.65 22.40
N GLY A 683 6.93 -24.47 22.05
CA GLY A 683 6.20 -23.41 21.35
C GLY A 683 5.23 -22.59 22.23
N THR A 684 5.31 -22.72 23.56
CA THR A 684 4.49 -21.90 24.48
C THR A 684 5.22 -20.61 24.83
N GLU A 685 4.61 -19.46 24.51
CA GLU A 685 5.04 -18.14 25.00
C GLU A 685 4.63 -18.01 26.49
N GLU A 686 5.58 -17.67 27.36
CA GLU A 686 5.33 -17.38 28.78
C GLU A 686 5.38 -15.86 29.01
N PRO A 687 4.24 -15.16 29.00
CA PRO A 687 4.21 -13.71 29.09
C PRO A 687 4.51 -13.20 30.51
N PHE A 688 5.16 -12.05 30.60
CA PHE A 688 5.53 -11.41 31.86
C PHE A 688 5.47 -9.88 31.79
N CYS A 689 5.53 -9.24 32.95
CA CYS A 689 5.53 -7.77 33.06
C CYS A 689 6.97 -7.23 33.15
N VAL A 690 7.26 -6.21 32.35
CA VAL A 690 8.51 -5.44 32.41
C VAL A 690 8.21 -4.03 32.88
N ARG A 691 8.90 -3.59 33.93
CA ARG A 691 8.83 -2.21 34.45
C ARG A 691 10.05 -1.42 33.96
N ALA A 692 9.85 -0.32 33.23
CA ALA A 692 10.93 0.52 32.71
C ALA A 692 10.58 2.02 32.75
N SER A 693 11.59 2.90 32.74
CA SER A 693 11.43 4.36 32.69
C SER A 693 11.14 4.91 31.28
N VAL A 694 10.80 4.04 30.32
CA VAL A 694 10.54 4.39 28.92
C VAL A 694 9.18 5.05 28.76
N ARG A 695 9.14 6.14 27.99
CA ARG A 695 7.96 6.98 27.75
C ARG A 695 7.89 7.42 26.28
N LEU A 696 6.72 7.91 25.91
CA LEU A 696 6.47 8.58 24.63
C LEU A 696 6.17 10.06 24.88
N SER A 697 6.65 10.95 24.01
CA SER A 697 6.21 12.36 23.95
C SER A 697 5.70 12.68 22.56
N LYS A 698 4.67 13.53 22.45
CA LYS A 698 4.01 13.80 21.16
C LYS A 698 5.00 14.43 20.19
N ALA A 699 5.07 13.90 18.97
CA ALA A 699 5.79 14.49 17.85
C ALA A 699 4.77 15.06 16.86
N VAL A 700 4.33 16.29 17.11
CA VAL A 700 3.43 17.05 16.22
C VAL A 700 3.89 18.50 16.22
N SER A 701 3.95 19.13 15.05
CA SER A 701 4.52 20.47 14.97
C SER A 701 3.72 21.49 15.79
N PRO A 702 4.38 22.35 16.60
CA PRO A 702 3.72 23.44 17.32
C PRO A 702 2.91 24.39 16.43
N ALA A 703 3.18 24.45 15.11
CA ALA A 703 2.35 25.20 14.16
C ALA A 703 0.86 24.79 14.22
N PHE A 704 0.57 23.50 14.39
CA PHE A 704 -0.80 22.98 14.44
C PHE A 704 -1.48 23.24 15.79
N GLU A 705 -0.72 23.24 16.90
CA GLU A 705 -1.24 23.59 18.22
C GLU A 705 -1.49 25.10 18.37
N LEU A 706 -0.64 25.93 17.75
CA LEU A 706 -0.78 27.38 17.70
C LEU A 706 -1.78 27.88 16.65
N LEU A 707 -2.34 26.98 15.82
CA LEU A 707 -3.19 27.30 14.66
C LEU A 707 -2.50 28.22 13.63
N GLN A 708 -1.17 28.16 13.54
CA GLN A 708 -0.31 28.95 12.67
C GLN A 708 0.12 28.16 11.42
N TYR A 709 -0.86 27.77 10.59
CA TYR A 709 -0.62 26.91 9.41
C TYR A 709 0.34 27.51 8.36
N GLY A 710 0.56 28.83 8.39
CA GLY A 710 1.53 29.55 7.56
C GLY A 710 2.88 29.83 8.23
N SER A 711 3.24 29.12 9.31
CA SER A 711 4.47 29.38 10.06
C SER A 711 5.74 29.15 9.22
N ARG A 712 6.77 29.96 9.52
CA ARG A 712 8.14 29.79 9.00
C ARG A 712 9.13 29.30 10.06
N ASP A 713 8.70 29.25 11.33
CA ASP A 713 9.55 28.85 12.47
C ASP A 713 9.34 27.41 12.90
N TYR A 714 8.14 26.89 12.63
CA TYR A 714 7.70 25.53 12.90
C TYR A 714 7.28 24.83 11.61
N SER A 715 7.53 23.53 11.54
CA SER A 715 7.14 22.66 10.43
C SER A 715 5.62 22.74 10.16
N THR A 716 5.22 22.65 8.90
CA THR A 716 3.79 22.72 8.48
C THR A 716 3.40 21.58 7.57
N TRP A 717 4.16 20.46 7.62
CA TRP A 717 3.92 19.32 6.76
C TRP A 717 2.60 18.62 7.09
N THR A 718 1.74 18.56 6.08
CA THR A 718 0.49 17.79 6.08
C THR A 718 0.49 16.78 4.93
N GLU A 719 -0.12 15.63 5.18
CA GLU A 719 -0.34 14.59 4.19
C GLU A 719 -1.81 14.60 3.76
N SER A 720 -2.05 14.41 2.47
CA SER A 720 -3.38 14.44 1.86
C SER A 720 -4.17 13.18 2.23
N ARG A 721 -5.49 13.25 2.34
CA ARG A 721 -6.32 12.04 2.49
C ARG A 721 -6.76 11.49 1.14
N TRP A 722 -6.38 10.23 0.85
CA TRP A 722 -6.92 9.44 -0.26
C TRP A 722 -7.91 8.38 0.23
N LYS A 723 -8.73 7.84 -0.70
CA LYS A 723 -9.70 6.76 -0.42
C LYS A 723 -9.10 5.38 -0.65
N SER A 724 -8.63 5.11 -1.87
CA SER A 724 -7.95 3.88 -2.26
C SER A 724 -7.06 4.19 -3.44
N ILE A 725 -5.78 3.80 -3.34
CA ILE A 725 -4.81 3.91 -4.43
C ILE A 725 -4.77 2.54 -5.11
N ARG A 726 -5.02 2.51 -6.42
CA ARG A 726 -4.96 1.28 -7.24
C ARG A 726 -4.56 1.61 -8.67
N ALA A 727 -3.68 0.79 -9.23
CA ALA A 727 -3.40 0.75 -10.66
C ALA A 727 -4.00 -0.53 -11.24
N ARG A 728 -4.42 -0.48 -12.51
CA ARG A 728 -4.89 -1.65 -13.28
C ARG A 728 -4.51 -1.49 -14.74
N ILE A 729 -4.26 -2.60 -15.41
CA ILE A 729 -3.97 -2.65 -16.84
C ILE A 729 -5.16 -3.33 -17.53
N PHE A 730 -5.55 -2.79 -18.69
CA PHE A 730 -6.64 -3.29 -19.52
C PHE A 730 -6.38 -2.87 -20.96
N LEU A 731 -7.03 -3.57 -21.90
CA LEU A 731 -6.96 -3.26 -23.33
C LEU A 731 -7.95 -2.12 -23.65
N VAL A 732 -7.56 -1.22 -24.54
CA VAL A 732 -8.35 -0.06 -24.97
C VAL A 732 -8.73 -0.26 -26.44
N ALA A 733 -9.97 0.07 -26.81
CA ALA A 733 -10.42 0.01 -28.20
C ALA A 733 -9.74 1.10 -29.06
N SER A 734 -9.72 0.93 -30.38
CA SER A 734 -9.22 2.00 -31.26
C SER A 734 -10.20 3.18 -31.26
N ARG A 735 -9.69 4.42 -31.31
CA ARG A 735 -10.55 5.61 -31.43
C ARG A 735 -11.49 5.57 -32.62
N GLU A 736 -11.08 4.94 -33.73
CA GLU A 736 -11.94 4.74 -34.89
C GLU A 736 -13.15 3.86 -34.59
N LEU A 737 -13.02 2.89 -33.67
CA LEU A 737 -14.11 2.05 -33.18
C LEU A 737 -14.96 2.78 -32.12
N GLU A 738 -14.34 3.58 -31.25
CA GLU A 738 -15.08 4.34 -30.22
C GLU A 738 -15.91 5.49 -30.83
N ASP A 739 -15.29 6.38 -31.63
CA ASP A 739 -15.95 7.57 -32.18
C ASP A 739 -17.03 7.21 -33.22
N ASN A 740 -16.74 6.29 -34.15
CA ASN A 740 -17.74 5.87 -35.15
C ASN A 740 -18.72 4.85 -34.56
N GLY A 741 -18.24 3.93 -33.71
CA GLY A 741 -19.06 2.89 -33.11
C GLY A 741 -20.11 3.44 -32.16
N GLN A 742 -19.78 4.39 -31.26
CA GLN A 742 -20.80 4.98 -30.38
C GLN A 742 -21.91 5.67 -31.17
N VAL A 743 -21.57 6.40 -32.24
CA VAL A 743 -22.58 7.04 -33.10
C VAL A 743 -23.42 5.98 -33.82
N CYS A 744 -22.82 4.92 -34.35
CA CYS A 744 -23.54 3.78 -34.95
C CYS A 744 -24.45 3.07 -33.93
N TYR A 745 -23.96 2.68 -32.76
CA TYR A 745 -24.75 2.00 -31.72
C TYR A 745 -25.88 2.87 -31.17
N ILE A 746 -25.68 4.19 -31.04
CA ILE A 746 -26.76 5.12 -30.66
C ILE A 746 -27.81 5.23 -31.79
N LEU A 747 -27.38 5.30 -33.05
CA LEU A 747 -28.30 5.33 -34.20
C LEU A 747 -29.07 4.01 -34.37
N ASP A 748 -28.41 2.87 -34.19
CA ASP A 748 -29.01 1.53 -34.21
C ASP A 748 -30.00 1.36 -33.04
N GLY A 749 -29.63 1.81 -31.83
CA GLY A 749 -30.53 1.86 -30.68
C GLY A 749 -31.78 2.72 -30.95
N ILE A 750 -31.60 3.90 -31.55
CA ILE A 750 -32.72 4.77 -31.96
C ILE A 750 -33.59 4.07 -33.03
N LEU A 751 -32.98 3.41 -34.01
CA LEU A 751 -33.67 2.65 -35.07
C LEU A 751 -34.48 1.48 -34.49
N ILE A 752 -33.92 0.72 -33.56
CA ILE A 752 -34.58 -0.40 -32.87
C ILE A 752 -35.77 0.12 -32.06
N VAL A 753 -35.59 1.18 -31.25
CA VAL A 753 -36.68 1.81 -30.49
C VAL A 753 -37.78 2.34 -31.43
N TYR A 754 -37.42 2.99 -32.53
CA TYR A 754 -38.37 3.50 -33.51
C TYR A 754 -39.14 2.34 -34.21
N GLY A 755 -38.44 1.25 -34.55
CA GLY A 755 -39.04 0.03 -35.10
C GLY A 755 -40.03 -0.63 -34.14
N ILE A 756 -39.69 -0.72 -32.85
CA ILE A 756 -40.58 -1.22 -31.80
C ILE A 756 -41.82 -0.31 -31.69
N VAL A 757 -41.65 1.01 -31.63
CA VAL A 757 -42.76 1.98 -31.54
C VAL A 757 -43.69 1.89 -32.75
N LEU A 758 -43.14 1.83 -33.98
CA LEU A 758 -43.94 1.63 -35.20
C LEU A 758 -44.70 0.31 -35.19
N THR A 759 -44.05 -0.78 -34.76
CA THR A 759 -44.67 -2.11 -34.68
C THR A 759 -45.82 -2.12 -33.67
N VAL A 760 -45.64 -1.50 -32.50
CA VAL A 760 -46.69 -1.34 -31.48
C VAL A 760 -47.85 -0.47 -31.99
N LEU A 761 -47.57 0.62 -32.70
CA LEU A 761 -48.60 1.48 -33.31
C LEU A 761 -49.39 0.74 -34.40
N TYR A 762 -48.71 0.00 -35.27
CA TYR A 762 -49.33 -0.84 -36.30
C TYR A 762 -50.22 -1.93 -35.68
N CYS A 763 -49.73 -2.64 -34.67
CA CYS A 763 -50.52 -3.63 -33.93
C CYS A 763 -51.75 -3.00 -33.25
N ARG A 764 -51.63 -1.81 -32.65
CA ARG A 764 -52.77 -1.07 -32.08
C ARG A 764 -53.81 -0.65 -33.13
N LEU A 765 -53.37 -0.20 -34.31
CA LEU A 765 -54.27 0.11 -35.43
C LEU A 765 -55.00 -1.14 -35.95
N LYS A 766 -54.27 -2.25 -36.11
CA LYS A 766 -54.83 -3.53 -36.59
C LYS A 766 -55.85 -4.12 -35.61
N MET A 767 -55.56 -4.09 -34.30
CA MET A 767 -56.52 -4.54 -33.28
C MET A 767 -57.77 -3.63 -33.20
N ARG A 768 -57.63 -2.30 -33.40
CA ARG A 768 -58.79 -1.40 -33.53
C ARG A 768 -59.67 -1.68 -34.77
N SER A 769 -59.08 -2.20 -35.86
CA SER A 769 -59.84 -2.62 -37.04
C SER A 769 -60.65 -3.90 -36.77
N SER A 770 -60.03 -4.91 -36.15
CA SER A 770 -60.72 -6.16 -35.80
C SER A 770 -61.82 -5.99 -34.74
N GLY A 771 -61.67 -5.05 -33.81
CA GLY A 771 -62.65 -4.81 -32.73
C GLY A 771 -64.04 -4.31 -33.16
N LYS A 772 -64.22 -3.88 -34.42
CA LYS A 772 -65.53 -3.40 -34.93
C LYS A 772 -66.41 -4.48 -35.55
N LYS A 773 -65.95 -5.73 -35.69
CA LYS A 773 -66.68 -6.80 -36.41
C LYS A 773 -67.44 -7.80 -35.54
N ALA A 774 -67.44 -7.66 -34.22
CA ALA A 774 -67.89 -8.71 -33.29
C ALA A 774 -69.05 -8.34 -32.35
N LEU A 775 -69.70 -7.16 -32.51
CA LEU A 775 -70.79 -6.76 -31.63
C LEU A 775 -71.86 -5.89 -32.33
N SER A 776 -72.83 -6.54 -33.00
CA SER A 776 -74.25 -6.16 -33.05
C SER A 776 -74.96 -6.95 -34.15
N GLU A 777 -75.73 -7.98 -33.78
CA GLU A 777 -76.76 -8.55 -34.66
C GLU A 777 -77.88 -9.20 -33.83
N LYS A 778 -78.93 -8.43 -33.52
CA LYS A 778 -80.34 -8.86 -33.32
C LYS A 778 -81.23 -7.70 -32.82
N GLY A 779 -82.38 -7.50 -33.47
CA GLY A 779 -83.58 -6.95 -32.81
C GLY A 779 -84.12 -5.60 -33.30
N ASP A 780 -84.73 -5.61 -34.50
CA ASP A 780 -85.99 -4.94 -34.89
C ASP A 780 -86.23 -3.41 -34.82
N ALA A 781 -87.12 -3.02 -35.76
CA ALA A 781 -88.03 -1.86 -35.81
C ALA A 781 -87.55 -0.55 -36.48
N ASP A 782 -88.19 -0.27 -37.63
CA ASP A 782 -88.29 1.03 -38.32
C ASP A 782 -88.69 2.20 -37.41
N ILE A 783 -88.35 3.43 -37.82
CA ILE A 783 -89.32 4.52 -38.11
C ILE A 783 -88.58 5.81 -38.57
N TYR A 784 -88.69 6.15 -39.87
CA TYR A 784 -88.62 7.49 -40.51
C TYR A 784 -87.30 8.34 -40.33
N GLN A 785 -86.83 9.16 -41.28
CA GLN A 785 -87.43 9.73 -42.50
C GLN A 785 -86.38 10.13 -43.57
N ASP A 786 -86.81 10.25 -44.83
CA ASP A 786 -86.06 10.80 -45.98
C ASP A 786 -85.50 12.23 -45.79
N LEU A 787 -84.44 12.57 -46.57
CA LEU A 787 -84.46 13.61 -47.64
C LEU A 787 -83.04 14.01 -48.09
N GLY A 788 -82.81 14.12 -49.41
CA GLY A 788 -81.67 14.90 -49.96
C GLY A 788 -80.93 14.27 -51.15
N ARG A 789 -81.06 14.85 -52.34
CA ARG A 789 -80.52 14.35 -53.63
C ARG A 789 -79.39 15.27 -54.17
N ARG A 790 -78.39 14.64 -54.83
CA ARG A 790 -77.63 15.09 -56.02
C ARG A 790 -76.46 16.09 -55.95
N ASP A 791 -75.33 15.60 -56.45
CA ASP A 791 -74.54 16.03 -57.64
C ASP A 791 -74.11 17.50 -57.82
N ALA A 792 -72.78 17.73 -57.95
CA ALA A 792 -72.16 18.44 -59.07
C ALA A 792 -70.60 18.34 -59.05
N ASP A 793 -69.98 17.91 -60.14
CA ASP A 793 -68.54 18.03 -60.43
C ASP A 793 -68.19 19.41 -61.03
N THR A 794 -66.98 19.94 -60.78
CA THR A 794 -66.28 20.75 -61.81
C THR A 794 -64.75 20.82 -61.65
N TYR A 795 -64.08 20.89 -62.81
CA TYR A 795 -62.67 21.18 -63.05
C TYR A 795 -62.50 22.71 -63.45
N ASP A 796 -61.34 23.37 -63.61
CA ASP A 796 -59.93 22.94 -63.55
C ASP A 796 -58.90 24.11 -63.41
N THR A 797 -57.64 23.75 -63.15
CA THR A 797 -56.36 24.26 -63.74
C THR A 797 -55.68 25.60 -63.38
N LEU A 798 -54.35 25.46 -63.17
CA LEU A 798 -53.19 26.26 -63.67
C LEU A 798 -53.12 27.79 -63.40
N HIS A 799 -52.03 28.37 -62.85
CA HIS A 799 -50.66 28.38 -63.39
C HIS A 799 -49.59 28.88 -62.37
N GLN A 800 -48.30 28.67 -62.69
CA GLN A 800 -47.13 29.17 -61.93
C GLN A 800 -46.66 30.58 -62.39
N GLY A 801 -46.12 31.39 -61.47
CA GLY A 801 -45.41 32.64 -61.75
C GLY A 801 -44.32 32.95 -60.70
N LYS A 802 -43.12 33.39 -61.11
CA LYS A 802 -41.92 33.47 -60.25
C LYS A 802 -41.75 34.82 -59.52
N LYS A 803 -41.23 34.71 -58.28
CA LYS A 803 -40.44 35.67 -57.46
C LYS A 803 -40.05 37.03 -58.06
N LYS A 804 -40.14 38.09 -57.24
CA LYS A 804 -39.09 39.11 -56.98
C LYS A 804 -39.32 39.82 -55.60
N PRO A 805 -38.38 40.62 -55.05
CA PRO A 805 -38.01 40.53 -53.62
C PRO A 805 -37.98 41.89 -52.87
N LEU A 806 -37.25 41.92 -51.74
CA LEU A 806 -37.02 43.01 -50.77
C LEU A 806 -38.21 43.24 -49.81
N ALA A 807 -37.98 43.56 -48.52
CA ALA A 807 -36.73 43.88 -47.81
C ALA A 807 -36.56 43.01 -46.54
#